data_AF-A0A814SUT0-F1
#
_entry.id   AF-A0A814SUT0-F1
#
_cell.length_a   1.000
_cell.length_b   1.000
_cell.length_c   1.000
_cell.angle_alpha   90.00
_cell.angle_beta   90.00
_cell.angle_gamma   90.00
#
_symmetry.space_group_name_H-M   'P 1'
#
loop_
_entity.id
_entity.type
_entity.pdbx_description
1 polymer ?
#
loop_
_entity_poly.entity_id
_entity_poly.type
_entity_poly.pdbx_seq_one_letter_code
_entity_poly.pdbx_strand_id
1 'polypeptide(L)'
;MVKDPTESDVDCGGTSGCGPCADNLICTQDADCVNTKCLNTKCAPLCQNQRKDSTESDVDCGGTSGCGSCADMSTCTGDADCLNTKCLNNKCAPLCQNQRKDPTESDIDCGGTTGSLCNNMVKDPTESDVDCGGTSGCGPCADNLMCTQDADCVNTKCLSSHCAPLLCQNGVQDTGETDVDCGGSTGCATCADMMVCIVGTDCASNNCVMSTCADSCFSGDDNVTLADGSLRAIRDLQVGDLVWTISDDTKTLVLSEVFVMPHNVRNRIVRFYTVETVTGHRFSLTSTHYVRVSHFEYLSASQLILNHSLYVIDKTAGNIREARIRSIIIEDKQGAFNPLTLHGTLLVNGIFASSYTRAFGWSHETFQNMATPFRLLYYVTKYLVAIPIALAIYTSIGSEQQKQQAEKKQKFDFEQSRELRQQTLYDEFLNNIYKLDKDGYLNDIKNPWAFANAYYRAAHRQWDTIRNADVIQFLKEKQLIGRNNCSNGCRTTKLDDIIRLNELSFDNVRLTSETGILNKLNLQCISFDQISISNGEFLSVNLNGVSFDGARLDNVKFDGSSLVCVSFNGANLTGAHFSNSDLSGAKITEDQIKQAYFYNVTMSNGKKSETTSSTTTKKPMTQITTMLKTKTSTASSLSSTTSLIIAPSTPLITAPSTSSSSLSSTTSSTSTSSSTTASTTITTTLTTSTTTTTSVACNSTFLNQTIYSLGLSPYAVAVADVNNDNQPDIVTANWVSGTVSVLLNAGNDNFSSQINYSAGSQSYSVAIADVNSDNKSDIIIANGGTHTVSVLLNTGNGSFFPQTTYAVDLGPQSVVVVDVDSDNKPDIVTANRGSNTISILFNIGNGTFPPKTTYTVGAEPVSVAVADMNSDNKLDIVTANMKSNTVSVLLNTGNGTFSPQTTYAVGAMSVAVAVADINNDNKPDIITANQASDTITVLLNKGNGSFSSQINYAVGRSPPSVAVADVNNDNQSDIITTNQNSNTVSILLNTGNGTFFPQTTYAVGAVPQSVIVADVNRDNKPDIIVTNFSGNTISILLHC
;
A
#
# COMPACT_ATOMS: atom_id res chain seq x y z
N MET A 1 47.61 66.49 -3.35
CA MET A 1 46.32 66.15 -4.01
C MET A 1 46.50 65.27 -5.24
N VAL A 2 47.64 64.62 -5.42
CA VAL A 2 47.82 63.57 -6.43
C VAL A 2 48.36 62.37 -5.67
N LYS A 3 47.71 61.21 -5.80
CA LYS A 3 48.14 59.99 -5.14
C LYS A 3 49.41 59.48 -5.82
N ASP A 4 50.51 59.43 -5.09
CA ASP A 4 51.74 58.84 -5.58
C ASP A 4 51.67 57.30 -5.55
N PRO A 5 52.44 56.58 -6.40
CA PRO A 5 52.35 55.11 -6.50
C PRO A 5 52.72 54.37 -5.21
N THR A 6 53.42 55.03 -4.30
CA THR A 6 53.87 54.50 -3.01
C THR A 6 52.93 54.84 -1.86
N GLU A 7 51.87 55.62 -2.11
CA GLU A 7 50.86 56.03 -1.13
C GLU A 7 49.62 55.15 -1.23
N SER A 8 48.93 54.96 -0.10
CA SER A 8 47.70 54.16 -0.05
C SER A 8 46.46 54.98 -0.38
N ASP A 9 46.44 56.28 -0.05
CA ASP A 9 45.47 57.26 -0.57
C ASP A 9 46.17 58.62 -0.81
N VAL A 10 45.45 59.60 -1.37
CA VAL A 10 46.03 60.91 -1.72
C VAL A 10 46.70 61.57 -0.52
N ASP A 11 48.03 61.74 -0.58
CA ASP A 11 48.87 62.37 0.43
C ASP A 11 48.90 61.62 1.81
N CYS A 12 48.56 60.31 1.88
CA CYS A 12 48.63 59.50 3.12
C CYS A 12 48.87 57.98 2.89
N GLY A 13 49.40 57.31 3.92
CA GLY A 13 49.62 55.85 3.94
C GLY A 13 50.76 55.36 3.03
N GLY A 14 51.08 54.06 3.07
CA GLY A 14 52.15 53.47 2.27
C GLY A 14 53.57 53.69 2.83
N THR A 15 54.61 53.51 2.01
CA THR A 15 56.02 53.49 2.47
C THR A 15 56.78 54.80 2.25
N SER A 16 56.14 55.84 1.73
CA SER A 16 56.77 57.11 1.32
C SER A 16 57.06 58.11 2.45
N GLY A 17 56.83 57.75 3.71
CA GLY A 17 57.05 58.65 4.86
C GLY A 17 55.91 59.65 5.11
N CYS A 18 54.79 59.50 4.40
CA CYS A 18 53.53 60.19 4.70
C CYS A 18 52.90 59.63 5.98
N GLY A 19 52.16 60.47 6.71
CA GLY A 19 51.44 60.05 7.91
C GLY A 19 50.33 59.03 7.58
N PRO A 20 49.83 58.29 8.58
CA PRO A 20 48.74 57.35 8.39
C PRO A 20 47.44 58.07 7.94
N CYS A 21 46.64 57.39 7.13
CA CYS A 21 45.37 57.85 6.59
C CYS A 21 44.26 57.90 7.65
N ALA A 22 43.45 58.96 7.59
CA ALA A 22 42.27 59.13 8.43
C ALA A 22 41.12 58.18 8.04
N ASP A 23 40.11 58.09 8.90
CA ASP A 23 38.95 57.22 8.75
C ASP A 23 38.29 57.34 7.36
N ASN A 24 37.88 56.19 6.80
CA ASN A 24 37.26 56.01 5.49
C ASN A 24 38.12 56.31 4.24
N LEU A 25 39.39 56.68 4.40
CA LEU A 25 40.34 56.77 3.29
C LEU A 25 40.90 55.40 2.91
N ILE A 26 41.39 55.28 1.68
CA ILE A 26 41.83 54.01 1.08
C ILE A 26 43.11 53.53 1.77
N CYS A 27 43.15 52.25 2.11
CA CYS A 27 44.32 51.61 2.70
C CYS A 27 44.60 50.28 2.01
N THR A 28 45.85 49.84 2.08
CA THR A 28 46.27 48.53 1.56
C THR A 28 46.72 47.58 2.67
N GLN A 29 47.10 48.13 3.83
CA GLN A 29 47.47 47.39 5.02
C GLN A 29 47.06 48.17 6.28
N ASP A 30 46.91 47.45 7.38
CA ASP A 30 46.50 47.99 8.68
C ASP A 30 47.35 49.20 9.13
N ALA A 31 48.67 49.15 8.91
CA ALA A 31 49.59 50.24 9.27
C ALA A 31 49.40 51.54 8.48
N ASP A 32 48.67 51.50 7.37
CA ASP A 32 48.37 52.70 6.58
C ASP A 32 47.34 53.60 7.27
N CYS A 33 46.63 53.10 8.28
CA CYS A 33 45.51 53.79 8.94
C CYS A 33 45.90 54.35 10.31
N VAL A 34 45.34 55.51 10.69
CA VAL A 34 45.61 56.15 11.99
C VAL A 34 45.24 55.22 13.15
N ASN A 35 44.13 54.50 13.02
CA ASN A 35 43.67 53.51 14.00
C ASN A 35 44.21 52.10 13.74
N THR A 36 45.19 51.96 12.84
CA THR A 36 45.89 50.71 12.52
C THR A 36 45.01 49.57 11.99
N LYS A 37 43.82 49.86 11.43
CA LYS A 37 42.93 48.84 10.87
C LYS A 37 42.37 49.23 9.50
N CYS A 38 42.67 48.39 8.51
CA CYS A 38 42.17 48.49 7.15
C CYS A 38 41.08 47.43 6.93
N LEU A 39 39.82 47.87 6.84
CA LEU A 39 38.66 46.99 6.58
C LEU A 39 38.11 47.28 5.19
N ASN A 40 38.03 46.25 4.35
CA ASN A 40 37.48 46.36 2.98
C ASN A 40 38.10 47.53 2.18
N THR A 41 39.43 47.60 2.20
CA THR A 41 40.27 48.61 1.53
C THR A 41 40.06 50.05 2.00
N LYS A 42 39.44 50.28 3.16
CA LYS A 42 39.30 51.59 3.80
C LYS A 42 39.68 51.56 5.27
N CYS A 43 40.23 52.67 5.78
CA CYS A 43 40.54 52.80 7.20
C CYS A 43 39.24 52.79 8.00
N ALA A 44 39.13 51.86 8.94
CA ALA A 44 37.94 51.73 9.77
C ALA A 44 37.74 53.02 10.59
N PRO A 45 36.52 53.40 10.98
CA PRO A 45 36.32 54.42 12.02
C PRO A 45 36.79 53.91 13.39
N LEU A 46 37.13 54.81 14.31
CA LEU A 46 37.56 54.43 15.67
C LEU A 46 36.59 53.43 16.34
N CYS A 47 35.28 53.67 16.28
CA CYS A 47 34.27 52.82 16.93
C CYS A 47 33.84 51.54 16.17
N GLN A 48 34.58 51.11 15.15
CA GLN A 48 34.26 49.92 14.34
C GLN A 48 35.54 49.22 13.86
N ASN A 49 36.61 49.35 14.63
CA ASN A 49 37.93 48.85 14.28
C ASN A 49 38.21 47.45 14.87
N GLN A 50 37.25 46.89 15.62
CA GLN A 50 37.29 45.58 16.29
C GLN A 50 38.41 45.46 17.32
N ARG A 51 38.86 46.59 17.88
CA ARG A 51 39.84 46.64 18.97
C ARG A 51 39.41 47.67 19.98
N LYS A 52 39.56 47.31 21.26
CA LYS A 52 39.46 48.27 22.36
C LYS A 52 40.68 49.17 22.34
N ASP A 53 40.49 50.43 21.94
CA ASP A 53 41.53 51.45 22.05
C ASP A 53 41.46 52.20 23.39
N SER A 54 42.38 53.16 23.61
CA SER A 54 42.45 53.88 24.90
C SER A 54 41.30 54.85 25.16
N THR A 55 40.45 55.09 24.16
CA THR A 55 39.32 56.03 24.25
C THR A 55 37.98 55.32 24.41
N GLU A 56 37.95 53.99 24.25
CA GLU A 56 36.79 53.13 24.39
C GLU A 56 36.75 52.37 25.72
N SER A 57 35.54 52.07 26.20
CA SER A 57 35.35 51.29 27.42
C SER A 57 35.26 49.79 27.19
N ASP A 58 34.84 49.34 26.01
CA ASP A 58 34.99 47.98 25.49
C ASP A 58 35.19 48.01 23.97
N VAL A 59 35.49 46.86 23.33
CA VAL A 59 35.74 46.79 21.88
C VAL A 59 34.61 47.46 21.09
N ASP A 60 34.93 48.55 20.39
CA ASP A 60 34.03 49.32 19.53
C ASP A 60 32.82 49.98 20.27
N CYS A 61 32.87 50.15 21.60
CA CYS A 61 31.79 50.77 22.37
C CYS A 61 32.23 51.48 23.67
N GLY A 62 31.40 52.43 24.12
CA GLY A 62 31.58 53.19 25.36
C GLY A 62 32.82 54.09 25.38
N GLY A 63 33.05 54.79 26.49
CA GLY A 63 34.22 55.66 26.68
C GLY A 63 34.00 57.10 26.19
N THR A 64 35.09 57.84 26.00
CA THR A 64 35.07 59.28 25.65
C THR A 64 35.19 59.55 24.15
N SER A 65 35.34 58.52 23.33
CA SER A 65 35.50 58.57 21.85
C SER A 65 34.21 58.89 21.08
N GLY A 66 33.05 58.95 21.74
CA GLY A 66 31.75 59.15 21.09
C GLY A 66 31.17 57.88 20.46
N CYS A 67 31.70 56.71 20.82
CA CYS A 67 31.11 55.41 20.46
C CYS A 67 29.78 55.19 21.18
N GLY A 68 28.90 54.38 20.58
CA GLY A 68 27.62 54.02 21.18
C GLY A 68 27.80 53.26 22.50
N SER A 69 26.77 53.27 23.36
CA SER A 69 26.81 52.55 24.63
C SER A 69 26.96 51.04 24.42
N CYS A 70 27.72 50.41 25.30
CA CYS A 70 28.01 49.00 25.33
C CYS A 70 26.83 48.15 25.82
N ALA A 71 26.79 46.90 25.34
CA ALA A 71 25.82 45.89 25.73
C ALA A 71 26.07 45.33 27.14
N ASP A 72 25.11 44.56 27.64
CA ASP A 72 25.19 43.92 28.95
C ASP A 72 26.46 43.07 29.09
N MET A 73 27.08 43.11 30.26
CA MET A 73 28.35 42.42 30.61
C MET A 73 29.62 42.92 29.90
N SER A 74 29.52 43.87 28.96
CA SER A 74 30.68 44.58 28.41
C SER A 74 31.39 45.41 29.47
N THR A 75 32.69 45.63 29.30
CA THR A 75 33.48 46.49 30.19
C THR A 75 33.04 47.95 30.10
N CYS A 76 32.96 48.61 31.24
CA CYS A 76 32.58 50.02 31.35
C CYS A 76 33.48 50.73 32.36
N THR A 77 33.65 52.04 32.16
CA THR A 77 34.36 52.92 33.10
C THR A 77 33.42 53.88 33.82
N GLY A 78 32.20 54.07 33.29
CA GLY A 78 31.11 54.77 33.97
C GLY A 78 29.74 54.39 33.44
N ASP A 79 28.71 54.79 34.18
CA ASP A 79 27.30 54.47 33.89
C ASP A 79 26.87 54.84 32.46
N ALA A 80 27.38 55.95 31.90
CA ALA A 80 27.06 56.40 30.54
C ALA A 80 27.56 55.46 29.43
N ASP A 81 28.53 54.60 29.74
CA ASP A 81 29.08 53.65 28.78
C ASP A 81 28.12 52.51 28.49
N CYS A 82 27.06 52.32 29.29
CA CYS A 82 26.17 51.16 29.23
C CYS A 82 24.81 51.50 28.65
N LEU A 83 24.25 50.62 27.81
CA LEU A 83 22.92 50.83 27.21
C LEU A 83 21.82 51.00 28.25
N ASN A 84 21.92 50.28 29.38
CA ASN A 84 21.00 50.43 30.51
C ASN A 84 21.43 51.49 31.54
N THR A 85 22.47 52.26 31.21
CA THR A 85 23.02 53.37 32.00
C THR A 85 23.57 52.99 33.37
N LYS A 86 23.95 51.72 33.60
CA LYS A 86 24.53 51.27 34.88
C LYS A 86 25.77 50.40 34.71
N CYS A 87 26.87 50.89 35.28
CA CYS A 87 28.16 50.22 35.33
C CYS A 87 28.41 49.72 36.75
N LEU A 88 28.36 48.39 36.95
CA LEU A 88 28.61 47.74 38.23
C LEU A 88 29.89 46.90 38.12
N ASN A 89 30.85 47.13 39.02
CA ASN A 89 32.13 46.42 39.04
C ASN A 89 32.88 46.44 37.69
N ASN A 90 32.89 47.60 37.01
CA ASN A 90 33.48 47.81 35.68
C ASN A 90 32.84 46.97 34.57
N LYS A 91 31.61 46.47 34.75
CA LYS A 91 30.79 45.84 33.71
C LYS A 91 29.40 46.44 33.63
N CYS A 92 28.86 46.53 32.41
CA CYS A 92 27.48 46.96 32.22
C CYS A 92 26.54 45.94 32.87
N ALA A 93 25.74 46.41 33.82
CA ALA A 93 24.82 45.54 34.55
C ALA A 93 23.85 44.88 33.55
N PRO A 94 23.40 43.64 33.76
CA PRO A 94 22.29 43.10 32.99
C PRO A 94 20.97 43.79 33.39
N LEU A 95 20.00 43.81 32.48
CA LEU A 95 18.69 44.47 32.70
C LEU A 95 18.00 44.08 34.03
N CYS A 96 18.18 42.84 34.51
CA CYS A 96 17.55 42.35 35.74
C CYS A 96 18.31 42.65 37.05
N GLN A 97 19.41 43.42 36.99
CA GLN A 97 20.22 43.81 38.15
C GLN A 97 20.71 45.27 38.02
N ASN A 98 19.94 46.10 37.34
CA ASN A 98 20.29 47.48 37.03
C ASN A 98 19.81 48.47 38.13
N GLN A 99 19.22 47.97 39.22
CA GLN A 99 18.65 48.75 40.33
C GLN A 99 17.59 49.75 39.89
N ARG A 100 16.92 49.45 38.77
CA ARG A 100 15.73 50.14 38.29
C ARG A 100 14.61 49.13 38.17
N LYS A 101 13.39 49.65 38.07
CA LYS A 101 12.20 48.83 37.85
C LYS A 101 11.82 48.96 36.38
N ASP A 102 12.15 47.94 35.60
CA ASP A 102 11.78 47.90 34.18
C ASP A 102 10.33 47.41 33.99
N PRO A 103 9.66 47.72 32.86
CA PRO A 103 8.24 47.39 32.66
C PRO A 103 7.92 45.89 32.72
N THR A 104 8.93 45.05 32.56
CA THR A 104 8.85 43.58 32.62
C THR A 104 9.12 43.02 34.02
N GLU A 105 9.45 43.86 35.00
CA GLU A 105 9.78 43.44 36.36
C GLU A 105 8.66 43.78 37.36
N SER A 106 8.45 42.89 38.33
CA SER A 106 7.43 43.10 39.36
C SER A 106 7.88 44.10 40.44
N ASP A 107 9.18 44.21 40.69
CA ASP A 107 9.85 45.14 41.60
C ASP A 107 11.29 45.45 41.13
N ILE A 108 12.00 46.39 41.76
CA ILE A 108 13.41 46.70 41.43
C ILE A 108 14.24 45.40 41.49
N ASP A 109 14.76 44.96 40.33
CA ASP A 109 15.53 43.74 40.13
C ASP A 109 14.82 42.43 40.59
N CYS A 110 13.49 42.42 40.69
CA CYS A 110 12.72 41.25 41.14
C CYS A 110 11.46 40.98 40.30
N GLY A 111 11.37 39.76 39.76
CA GLY A 111 10.19 39.25 39.04
C GLY A 111 10.29 39.21 37.51
N GLY A 112 11.48 39.39 36.95
CA GLY A 112 11.82 38.89 35.61
C GLY A 112 12.31 37.43 35.66
N THR A 113 12.30 36.73 34.53
CA THR A 113 12.65 35.31 34.42
C THR A 113 13.98 34.98 35.11
N THR A 114 13.89 33.97 35.97
CA THR A 114 14.88 33.42 36.90
C THR A 114 16.25 33.13 36.28
N GLY A 115 17.29 33.75 36.82
CA GLY A 115 18.68 33.51 36.43
C GLY A 115 19.69 33.61 37.57
N SER A 116 19.36 33.11 38.77
CA SER A 116 20.26 33.21 39.94
C SER A 116 20.54 31.88 40.65
N LEU A 117 20.04 30.74 40.18
CA LEU A 117 20.31 29.44 40.81
C LEU A 117 20.76 28.35 39.82
N CYS A 118 20.97 28.66 38.54
CA CYS A 118 21.21 27.64 37.50
C CYS A 118 22.53 27.83 36.74
N ASN A 119 23.44 28.66 37.23
CA ASN A 119 24.72 28.95 36.56
C ASN A 119 25.79 29.29 37.62
N ASN A 120 25.84 28.51 38.69
CA ASN A 120 26.79 28.68 39.80
C ASN A 120 27.87 27.59 39.83
N MET A 121 27.89 26.68 38.86
CA MET A 121 28.82 25.55 38.72
C MET A 121 28.75 24.56 39.88
N VAL A 122 27.62 24.50 40.58
CA VAL A 122 27.38 23.61 41.72
C VAL A 122 26.03 22.92 41.52
N LYS A 123 25.98 21.59 41.68
CA LYS A 123 24.70 20.87 41.67
C LYS A 123 23.90 21.20 42.91
N ASP A 124 22.85 22.00 42.75
CA ASP A 124 21.92 22.33 43.81
C ASP A 124 20.84 21.24 43.99
N PRO A 125 20.17 21.14 45.16
CA PRO A 125 19.20 20.08 45.45
C PRO A 125 17.98 20.05 44.52
N THR A 126 17.73 21.15 43.81
CA THR A 126 16.62 21.31 42.87
C THR A 126 17.01 21.02 41.43
N GLU A 127 18.29 20.74 41.15
CA GLU A 127 18.84 20.48 39.83
C GLU A 127 19.06 18.99 39.58
N SER A 128 18.94 18.59 38.32
CA SER A 128 19.13 17.19 37.91
C SER A 128 20.59 16.88 37.58
N ASP A 129 21.33 17.87 37.07
CA ASP A 129 22.80 17.89 37.00
C ASP A 129 23.31 19.33 37.25
N VAL A 130 24.62 19.53 37.36
CA VAL A 130 25.23 20.85 37.62
C VAL A 130 24.65 21.90 36.66
N ASP A 131 23.98 22.92 37.21
CA ASP A 131 23.42 24.05 36.45
C ASP A 131 22.32 23.69 35.44
N CYS A 132 21.71 22.50 35.54
CA CYS A 132 20.67 22.08 34.59
C CYS A 132 19.61 21.11 35.14
N GLY A 133 18.43 21.13 34.51
CA GLY A 133 17.30 20.26 34.85
C GLY A 133 16.66 20.55 36.22
N GLY A 134 15.60 19.81 36.53
CA GLY A 134 14.88 19.90 37.80
C GLY A 134 13.86 21.05 37.89
N THR A 135 13.48 21.45 39.10
CA THR A 135 12.36 22.39 39.33
C THR A 135 12.79 23.83 39.59
N SER A 136 14.09 24.14 39.53
CA SER A 136 14.67 25.46 39.82
C SER A 136 14.55 26.50 38.70
N GLY A 137 13.91 26.16 37.58
CA GLY A 137 13.86 27.03 36.41
C GLY A 137 15.16 27.02 35.59
N CYS A 138 15.98 25.98 35.74
CA CYS A 138 17.19 25.75 34.95
C CYS A 138 16.84 25.25 33.56
N GLY A 139 17.68 25.59 32.59
CA GLY A 139 17.57 25.04 31.25
C GLY A 139 17.72 23.51 31.28
N PRO A 140 17.15 22.80 30.29
CA PRO A 140 17.33 21.37 30.20
C PRO A 140 18.82 21.00 30.03
N CYS A 141 19.22 19.89 30.65
CA CYS A 141 20.52 19.28 30.59
C CYS A 141 20.88 18.77 29.19
N ALA A 142 22.13 19.01 28.80
CA ALA A 142 22.72 18.51 27.56
C ALA A 142 22.93 16.99 27.60
N ASP A 143 23.22 16.42 26.44
CA ASP A 143 23.42 14.99 26.24
C ASP A 143 24.45 14.38 27.22
N ASN A 144 24.14 13.18 27.70
CA ASN A 144 24.88 12.41 28.70
C ASN A 144 24.99 13.04 30.10
N LEU A 145 24.32 14.16 30.38
CA LEU A 145 24.19 14.70 31.74
C LEU A 145 23.03 14.04 32.49
N MET A 146 23.10 14.06 33.82
CA MET A 146 22.14 13.40 34.70
C MET A 146 20.75 14.03 34.61
N CYS A 147 19.73 13.19 34.64
CA CYS A 147 18.33 13.61 34.60
C CYS A 147 17.47 12.78 35.57
N THR A 148 16.36 13.36 36.01
CA THR A 148 15.38 12.69 36.86
C THR A 148 14.04 12.47 36.17
N GLN A 149 13.75 13.28 35.14
CA GLN A 149 12.53 13.22 34.33
C GLN A 149 12.84 13.68 32.90
N ASP A 150 12.02 13.27 31.94
CA ASP A 150 12.17 13.58 30.51
C ASP A 150 12.31 15.09 30.24
N ALA A 151 11.58 15.94 30.97
CA ALA A 151 11.64 17.40 30.84
C ALA A 151 12.99 18.02 31.25
N ASP A 152 13.83 17.28 31.97
CA ASP A 152 15.15 17.76 32.37
C ASP A 152 16.16 17.74 31.21
N CYS A 153 15.84 17.16 30.06
CA CYS A 153 16.79 16.96 28.95
C CYS A 153 16.48 17.81 27.73
N VAL A 154 17.51 18.26 27.01
CA VAL A 154 17.34 19.12 25.81
C VAL A 154 16.53 18.38 24.74
N ASN A 155 16.78 17.08 24.60
CA ASN A 155 16.02 16.19 23.70
C ASN A 155 14.77 15.57 24.35
N THR A 156 14.39 16.04 25.54
CA THR A 156 13.22 15.59 26.31
C THR A 156 13.20 14.10 26.69
N LYS A 157 14.37 13.42 26.68
CA LYS A 157 14.45 11.98 26.98
C LYS A 157 15.50 11.65 28.03
N CYS A 158 15.02 11.18 29.18
CA CYS A 158 15.85 10.74 30.29
C CYS A 158 15.94 9.21 30.31
N LEU A 159 17.06 8.64 29.85
CA LEU A 159 17.30 7.20 29.78
C LEU A 159 18.36 6.78 30.79
N SER A 160 18.03 5.84 31.67
CA SER A 160 18.96 5.34 32.71
C SER A 160 19.60 6.47 33.53
N SER A 161 18.79 7.48 33.88
CA SER A 161 19.20 8.68 34.61
C SER A 161 20.18 9.60 33.87
N HIS A 162 20.30 9.50 32.54
CA HIS A 162 21.10 10.40 31.70
C HIS A 162 20.30 10.89 30.48
N CYS A 163 20.56 12.11 30.02
CA CYS A 163 19.98 12.66 28.79
C CYS A 163 20.57 11.97 27.56
N ALA A 164 19.73 11.55 26.61
CA ALA A 164 20.21 10.81 25.43
C ALA A 164 21.03 11.72 24.46
N PRO A 165 21.90 11.17 23.58
CA PRO A 165 22.64 11.94 22.57
C PRO A 165 21.78 12.43 21.37
N LEU A 166 22.28 13.45 20.64
CA LEU A 166 21.69 14.04 19.43
C LEU A 166 21.13 12.99 18.46
N LEU A 167 19.94 13.31 17.97
CA LEU A 167 19.08 12.47 17.13
C LEU A 167 19.86 11.84 15.95
N CYS A 168 20.60 12.65 15.18
CA CYS A 168 21.31 12.24 13.95
C CYS A 168 22.49 11.24 14.08
N GLN A 169 22.84 10.71 15.25
CA GLN A 169 23.97 9.75 15.45
C GLN A 169 23.74 8.78 16.61
N ASN A 170 22.50 8.59 17.04
CA ASN A 170 22.17 7.77 18.20
C ASN A 170 21.89 6.29 17.83
N GLY A 171 21.90 5.95 16.54
CA GLY A 171 21.65 4.59 16.04
C GLY A 171 20.19 4.17 16.11
N VAL A 172 19.27 5.12 16.29
CA VAL A 172 17.83 4.90 16.44
C VAL A 172 17.07 5.91 15.59
N GLN A 173 16.19 5.42 14.72
CA GLN A 173 15.31 6.29 13.95
C GLN A 173 14.31 7.00 14.88
N ASP A 174 14.43 8.31 15.01
CA ASP A 174 13.57 9.13 15.86
C ASP A 174 12.75 10.17 15.07
N THR A 175 11.95 10.98 15.78
CA THR A 175 10.93 11.85 15.17
C THR A 175 11.47 12.96 14.27
N GLY A 176 12.79 13.15 14.23
CA GLY A 176 13.46 14.15 13.39
C GLY A 176 14.02 13.61 12.08
N GLU A 177 14.02 12.30 11.89
CA GLU A 177 14.74 11.56 10.86
C GLU A 177 13.80 10.81 9.93
N THR A 178 14.27 10.51 8.72
CA THR A 178 13.51 9.62 7.82
C THR A 178 14.04 8.20 7.78
N ASP A 179 15.29 7.97 8.18
CA ASP A 179 15.87 6.67 8.50
C ASP A 179 16.93 6.85 9.61
N VAL A 180 17.40 5.75 10.20
CA VAL A 180 18.37 5.76 11.32
C VAL A 180 19.54 6.70 11.02
N ASP A 181 19.67 7.77 11.81
CA ASP A 181 20.74 8.75 11.74
C ASP A 181 20.80 9.57 10.41
N CYS A 182 19.72 9.59 9.60
CA CYS A 182 19.71 10.32 8.33
C CYS A 182 18.34 10.85 7.85
N GLY A 183 18.40 11.87 6.99
CA GLY A 183 17.25 12.49 6.33
C GLY A 183 16.34 13.27 7.29
N GLY A 184 15.24 13.83 6.78
CA GLY A 184 14.29 14.59 7.57
C GLY A 184 14.57 16.10 7.66
N SER A 185 13.81 16.78 8.52
CA SER A 185 13.75 18.25 8.58
C SER A 185 14.70 18.87 9.62
N THR A 186 15.45 18.05 10.35
CA THR A 186 16.24 18.46 11.52
C THR A 186 17.73 18.73 11.24
N GLY A 187 18.17 18.69 9.98
CA GLY A 187 19.56 18.99 9.59
C GLY A 187 20.51 17.80 9.64
N CYS A 188 19.98 16.57 9.74
CA CYS A 188 20.75 15.34 9.57
C CYS A 188 21.31 15.23 8.13
N ALA A 189 22.36 14.42 7.95
CA ALA A 189 22.92 14.16 6.63
C ALA A 189 21.89 13.45 5.73
N THR A 190 21.98 13.65 4.41
CA THR A 190 21.08 12.97 3.48
C THR A 190 21.32 11.46 3.49
N CYS A 191 20.23 10.71 3.46
CA CYS A 191 20.21 9.26 3.46
C CYS A 191 20.84 8.68 2.18
N ALA A 192 21.62 7.62 2.38
CA ALA A 192 22.23 6.84 1.30
C ALA A 192 21.16 6.02 0.54
N ASP A 193 21.52 5.50 -0.63
CA ASP A 193 20.60 4.63 -1.39
C ASP A 193 20.21 3.40 -0.56
N MET A 194 18.93 3.01 -0.65
CA MET A 194 18.23 1.96 0.11
C MET A 194 17.78 2.32 1.53
N MET A 195 18.05 3.54 2.00
CA MET A 195 17.57 4.04 3.29
C MET A 195 16.18 4.69 3.15
N VAL A 196 15.40 4.74 4.21
CA VAL A 196 14.03 5.26 4.23
C VAL A 196 13.99 6.77 4.02
N CYS A 197 13.01 7.25 3.27
CA CYS A 197 12.82 8.66 2.95
C CYS A 197 11.35 9.03 2.85
N ILE A 198 11.05 10.32 2.99
CA ILE A 198 9.71 10.88 2.85
C ILE A 198 9.64 11.82 1.64
N VAL A 199 10.68 12.63 1.43
CA VAL A 199 10.82 13.58 0.31
C VAL A 199 12.17 13.39 -0.38
N GLY A 200 12.28 13.83 -1.64
CA GLY A 200 13.50 13.67 -2.43
C GLY A 200 14.75 14.22 -1.72
N THR A 201 14.63 15.36 -1.03
CA THR A 201 15.73 16.01 -0.31
C THR A 201 16.29 15.21 0.86
N ASP A 202 15.55 14.21 1.34
CA ASP A 202 16.05 13.30 2.37
C ASP A 202 17.16 12.41 1.83
N CYS A 203 17.24 12.24 0.50
CA CYS A 203 18.16 11.33 -0.17
C CYS A 203 19.35 12.05 -0.77
N ALA A 204 20.53 11.43 -0.70
CA ALA A 204 21.71 11.91 -1.40
C ALA A 204 21.52 11.94 -2.93
N SER A 205 20.61 11.10 -3.46
CA SER A 205 20.17 11.08 -4.86
C SER A 205 19.17 12.17 -5.23
N ASN A 206 18.66 12.89 -4.23
CA ASN A 206 17.48 13.75 -4.31
C ASN A 206 16.20 13.03 -4.80
N ASN A 207 16.17 11.70 -4.73
CA ASN A 207 15.13 10.88 -5.31
C ASN A 207 14.65 9.82 -4.30
N CYS A 208 13.45 10.05 -3.78
CA CYS A 208 12.77 9.18 -2.84
C CYS A 208 11.68 8.38 -3.57
N VAL A 209 11.86 7.07 -3.69
CA VAL A 209 10.97 6.19 -4.45
C VAL A 209 10.48 5.08 -3.54
N MET A 210 9.16 4.93 -3.38
CA MET A 210 8.56 3.94 -2.48
C MET A 210 9.14 4.02 -1.05
N SER A 211 9.23 5.25 -0.52
CA SER A 211 9.81 5.54 0.79
C SER A 211 11.24 5.06 0.98
N THR A 212 11.98 4.86 -0.11
CA THR A 212 13.37 4.43 -0.09
C THR A 212 14.20 5.34 -1.01
N CYS A 213 15.35 5.80 -0.53
CA CYS A 213 16.30 6.54 -1.32
C CYS A 213 16.80 5.67 -2.46
N ALA A 214 16.58 6.12 -3.69
CA ALA A 214 16.88 5.32 -4.86
C ALA A 214 17.60 6.15 -5.90
N ASP A 215 18.67 5.59 -6.43
CA ASP A 215 19.23 5.99 -7.72
C ASP A 215 18.77 5.00 -8.80
N SER A 216 18.77 5.42 -10.06
CA SER A 216 18.18 4.68 -11.17
C SER A 216 19.16 4.67 -12.36
N CYS A 217 20.29 4.00 -12.17
CA CYS A 217 21.47 4.08 -13.03
C CYS A 217 22.15 2.73 -13.26
N PHE A 218 22.88 2.64 -14.36
CA PHE A 218 23.91 1.63 -14.63
C PHE A 218 25.26 2.07 -14.04
N SER A 219 26.11 1.08 -13.75
CA SER A 219 27.51 1.36 -13.44
C SER A 219 28.26 1.81 -14.70
N GLY A 220 29.15 2.80 -14.54
CA GLY A 220 29.98 3.28 -15.65
C GLY A 220 31.01 2.27 -16.16
N ASP A 221 31.30 1.23 -15.40
CA ASP A 221 32.31 0.21 -15.73
C ASP A 221 31.73 -0.96 -16.53
N ASP A 222 30.41 -1.07 -16.58
CA ASP A 222 29.75 -2.08 -17.39
C ASP A 222 29.80 -1.69 -18.88
N ASN A 223 29.88 -2.68 -19.77
CA ASN A 223 30.02 -2.46 -21.20
C ASN A 223 28.73 -2.75 -21.95
N VAL A 224 28.44 -1.94 -22.96
CA VAL A 224 27.41 -2.21 -23.97
C VAL A 224 28.04 -2.67 -25.28
N THR A 225 27.30 -3.48 -26.02
CA THR A 225 27.71 -3.91 -27.36
C THR A 225 27.24 -2.92 -28.41
N LEU A 226 28.17 -2.34 -29.18
CA LEU A 226 27.89 -1.45 -30.30
C LEU A 226 27.49 -2.23 -31.56
N ALA A 227 26.97 -1.52 -32.55
CA ALA A 227 26.53 -2.09 -33.82
C ALA A 227 27.61 -2.91 -34.56
N ASP A 228 28.89 -2.55 -34.41
CA ASP A 228 30.03 -3.24 -35.00
C ASP A 228 30.51 -4.47 -34.19
N GLY A 229 29.82 -4.79 -33.08
CA GLY A 229 30.16 -5.88 -32.17
C GLY A 229 31.25 -5.54 -31.16
N SER A 230 31.80 -4.32 -31.18
CA SER A 230 32.75 -3.85 -30.16
C SER A 230 32.05 -3.55 -28.84
N LEU A 231 32.81 -3.67 -27.74
CA LEU A 231 32.33 -3.34 -26.40
C LEU A 231 32.77 -1.92 -26.04
N ARG A 232 31.85 -1.12 -25.50
CA ARG A 232 32.13 0.22 -24.99
C ARG A 232 31.60 0.36 -23.56
N ALA A 233 32.41 0.93 -22.68
CA ALA A 233 31.98 1.22 -21.32
C ALA A 233 30.85 2.25 -21.31
N ILE A 234 29.86 2.08 -20.42
CA ILE A 234 28.69 2.96 -20.37
C ILE A 234 29.10 4.42 -20.08
N ARG A 235 30.18 4.64 -19.32
CA ARG A 235 30.72 5.98 -19.04
C ARG A 235 31.18 6.77 -20.27
N ASP A 236 31.49 6.06 -21.34
CA ASP A 236 32.04 6.60 -22.58
C ASP A 236 31.04 6.58 -23.73
N LEU A 237 29.80 6.13 -23.48
CA LEU A 237 28.71 6.26 -24.46
C LEU A 237 28.41 7.73 -24.74
N GLN A 238 28.01 8.01 -25.97
CA GLN A 238 27.53 9.32 -26.41
C GLN A 238 26.12 9.24 -26.98
N VAL A 239 25.39 10.36 -26.90
CA VAL A 239 24.12 10.51 -27.63
C VAL A 239 24.42 10.37 -29.12
N GLY A 240 23.75 9.41 -29.78
CA GLY A 240 23.98 9.05 -31.18
C GLY A 240 24.67 7.71 -31.39
N ASP A 241 25.25 7.10 -30.35
CA ASP A 241 25.84 5.77 -30.46
C ASP A 241 24.74 4.71 -30.76
N LEU A 242 25.01 3.84 -31.73
CA LEU A 242 24.16 2.71 -32.09
C LEU A 242 24.53 1.48 -31.27
N VAL A 243 23.62 1.06 -30.41
CA VAL A 243 23.78 -0.06 -29.47
C VAL A 243 22.82 -1.19 -29.80
N TRP A 244 23.20 -2.42 -29.46
CA TRP A 244 22.30 -3.55 -29.56
C TRP A 244 21.25 -3.52 -28.45
N THR A 245 20.01 -3.68 -28.87
CA THR A 245 18.81 -3.70 -28.03
C THR A 245 17.92 -4.87 -28.43
N ILE A 246 16.86 -5.10 -27.66
CA ILE A 246 15.82 -6.07 -28.02
C ILE A 246 14.52 -5.32 -28.21
N SER A 247 13.85 -5.57 -29.33
CA SER A 247 12.51 -5.06 -29.58
C SER A 247 11.54 -5.80 -28.67
N ASP A 248 10.76 -5.07 -27.88
CA ASP A 248 9.74 -5.68 -27.01
C ASP A 248 8.57 -6.25 -27.81
N ASP A 249 8.29 -5.68 -29.00
CA ASP A 249 7.21 -6.13 -29.89
C ASP A 249 7.59 -7.39 -30.67
N THR A 250 8.79 -7.40 -31.25
CA THR A 250 9.24 -8.48 -32.16
C THR A 250 10.12 -9.51 -31.49
N LYS A 251 10.52 -9.29 -30.22
CA LYS A 251 11.40 -10.15 -29.42
C LYS A 251 12.72 -10.49 -30.14
N THR A 252 13.16 -9.62 -31.04
CA THR A 252 14.37 -9.79 -31.86
C THR A 252 15.42 -8.74 -31.51
N LEU A 253 16.68 -9.07 -31.79
CA LEU A 253 17.79 -8.15 -31.63
C LEU A 253 17.67 -7.03 -32.67
N VAL A 254 17.63 -5.78 -32.22
CA VAL A 254 17.52 -4.60 -33.09
C VAL A 254 18.55 -3.55 -32.67
N LEU A 255 19.02 -2.76 -33.63
CA LEU A 255 19.90 -1.64 -33.35
C LEU A 255 19.05 -0.44 -32.94
N SER A 256 19.43 0.18 -31.82
CA SER A 256 18.82 1.41 -31.36
C SER A 256 19.88 2.45 -31.08
N GLU A 257 19.55 3.69 -31.39
CA GLU A 257 20.38 4.84 -31.02
C GLU A 257 20.12 5.24 -29.56
N VAL A 258 21.18 5.64 -28.85
CA VAL A 258 21.06 6.31 -27.55
C VAL A 258 20.67 7.77 -27.81
N PHE A 259 19.47 8.18 -27.42
CA PHE A 259 18.94 9.50 -27.78
C PHE A 259 19.09 10.54 -26.66
N VAL A 260 19.28 10.11 -25.40
CA VAL A 260 19.53 11.01 -24.26
C VAL A 260 20.24 10.29 -23.11
N MET A 261 20.97 11.05 -22.28
CA MET A 261 21.63 10.60 -21.05
C MET A 261 21.34 11.55 -19.88
N PRO A 262 20.17 11.45 -19.22
CA PRO A 262 19.75 12.36 -18.15
C PRO A 262 20.61 12.29 -16.88
N HIS A 263 21.16 11.13 -16.53
CA HIS A 263 22.06 10.95 -15.39
C HIS A 263 23.43 10.50 -15.92
N ASN A 264 24.43 11.38 -15.86
CA ASN A 264 25.81 11.11 -16.31
C ASN A 264 26.77 11.74 -15.29
N VAL A 265 26.79 11.15 -14.09
CA VAL A 265 27.60 11.68 -12.98
C VAL A 265 28.82 10.78 -12.83
N ARG A 266 30.00 11.29 -13.18
CA ARG A 266 31.24 10.49 -13.20
C ARG A 266 31.88 10.27 -11.83
N ASN A 267 31.76 11.23 -10.93
CA ASN A 267 32.52 11.24 -9.67
C ASN A 267 31.73 10.76 -8.45
N ARG A 268 30.46 10.41 -8.61
CA ARG A 268 29.58 10.00 -7.50
C ARG A 268 29.76 8.52 -7.19
N ILE A 269 29.95 8.17 -5.92
CA ILE A 269 29.94 6.78 -5.47
C ILE A 269 28.47 6.38 -5.24
N VAL A 270 28.05 5.30 -5.88
CA VAL A 270 26.67 4.79 -5.84
C VAL A 270 26.71 3.29 -5.54
N ARG A 271 25.71 2.80 -4.81
CA ARG A 271 25.60 1.39 -4.42
C ARG A 271 24.84 0.60 -5.47
N PHE A 272 25.44 -0.48 -5.98
CA PHE A 272 24.88 -1.31 -7.05
C PHE A 272 24.66 -2.76 -6.61
N TYR A 273 23.58 -3.35 -7.10
CA TYR A 273 23.34 -4.79 -7.15
C TYR A 273 24.14 -5.35 -8.33
N THR A 274 25.21 -6.05 -8.03
CA THR A 274 26.04 -6.74 -9.01
C THR A 274 25.60 -8.20 -9.10
N VAL A 275 25.04 -8.56 -10.24
CA VAL A 275 24.47 -9.88 -10.50
C VAL A 275 25.42 -10.68 -11.39
N GLU A 276 25.71 -11.92 -11.01
CA GLU A 276 26.52 -12.86 -11.80
C GLU A 276 25.66 -14.06 -12.20
N THR A 277 25.70 -14.45 -13.47
CA THR A 277 25.00 -15.64 -13.99
C THR A 277 25.90 -16.88 -13.99
N VAL A 278 25.30 -18.07 -14.04
CA VAL A 278 26.04 -19.35 -14.18
C VAL A 278 26.86 -19.45 -15.47
N THR A 279 26.51 -18.66 -16.48
CA THR A 279 27.25 -18.54 -17.75
C THR A 279 28.42 -17.54 -17.68
N GLY A 280 28.67 -16.94 -16.50
CA GLY A 280 29.80 -16.05 -16.25
C GLY A 280 29.58 -14.60 -16.70
N HIS A 281 28.34 -14.20 -17.00
CA HIS A 281 28.02 -12.80 -17.27
C HIS A 281 27.80 -12.05 -15.95
N ARG A 282 28.32 -10.82 -15.86
CA ARG A 282 28.24 -9.99 -14.66
C ARG A 282 27.88 -8.55 -15.02
N PHE A 283 26.93 -7.95 -14.32
CA PHE A 283 26.48 -6.57 -14.55
C PHE A 283 25.97 -5.93 -13.26
N SER A 284 25.90 -4.61 -13.22
CA SER A 284 25.63 -3.85 -12.00
C SER A 284 24.54 -2.80 -12.21
N LEU A 285 23.53 -2.83 -11.37
CA LEU A 285 22.37 -1.94 -11.45
C LEU A 285 21.99 -1.39 -10.08
N THR A 286 21.46 -0.19 -10.03
CA THR A 286 20.85 0.34 -8.81
C THR A 286 19.54 -0.40 -8.49
N SER A 287 19.11 -0.36 -7.23
CA SER A 287 17.98 -1.15 -6.68
C SER A 287 16.69 -1.10 -7.51
N THR A 288 16.38 0.06 -8.11
CA THR A 288 15.13 0.31 -8.83
C THR A 288 15.21 0.10 -10.35
N HIS A 289 16.38 -0.29 -10.87
CA HIS A 289 16.57 -0.50 -12.29
C HIS A 289 15.93 -1.82 -12.74
N TYR A 290 15.22 -1.82 -13.87
CA TYR A 290 14.54 -3.02 -14.35
C TYR A 290 15.50 -3.97 -15.09
N VAL A 291 15.41 -5.25 -14.76
CA VAL A 291 16.10 -6.37 -15.42
C VAL A 291 15.07 -7.27 -16.08
N ARG A 292 15.36 -7.70 -17.30
CA ARG A 292 14.49 -8.62 -18.03
C ARG A 292 14.77 -10.06 -17.60
N VAL A 293 13.76 -10.74 -17.04
CA VAL A 293 13.84 -12.15 -16.64
C VAL A 293 13.18 -13.07 -17.68
N SER A 294 13.49 -14.38 -17.61
CA SER A 294 12.85 -15.44 -18.40
C SER A 294 11.32 -15.33 -18.25
N HIS A 295 10.59 -15.47 -19.37
CA HIS A 295 9.14 -15.15 -19.55
C HIS A 295 8.78 -13.70 -19.93
N PHE A 296 9.75 -12.86 -20.30
CA PHE A 296 9.51 -11.50 -20.83
C PHE A 296 8.98 -10.46 -19.80
N GLU A 297 9.08 -10.76 -18.51
CA GLU A 297 8.76 -9.82 -17.44
C GLU A 297 9.97 -8.95 -17.05
N TYR A 298 9.68 -7.79 -16.45
CA TYR A 298 10.67 -6.86 -15.90
C TYR A 298 10.56 -6.85 -14.37
N LEU A 299 11.66 -7.18 -13.68
CA LEU A 299 11.78 -7.09 -12.23
C LEU A 299 12.80 -6.01 -11.86
N SER A 300 12.62 -5.32 -10.73
CA SER A 300 13.66 -4.41 -10.26
C SER A 300 14.88 -5.20 -9.77
N ALA A 301 16.08 -4.61 -9.86
CA ALA A 301 17.31 -5.28 -9.43
C ALA A 301 17.25 -5.77 -7.97
N SER A 302 16.57 -5.03 -7.09
CA SER A 302 16.32 -5.42 -5.69
C SER A 302 15.39 -6.62 -5.52
N GLN A 303 14.56 -6.96 -6.51
CA GLN A 303 13.64 -8.09 -6.49
C GLN A 303 14.26 -9.36 -7.09
N LEU A 304 15.50 -9.30 -7.60
CA LEU A 304 16.18 -10.48 -8.12
C LEU A 304 16.60 -11.39 -6.96
N ILE A 305 16.29 -12.67 -7.09
CA ILE A 305 16.72 -13.73 -6.17
C ILE A 305 17.56 -14.77 -6.92
N LEU A 306 18.28 -15.58 -6.16
CA LEU A 306 18.95 -16.78 -6.68
C LEU A 306 17.91 -17.68 -7.35
N ASN A 307 18.27 -18.32 -8.48
CA ASN A 307 17.43 -19.12 -9.38
C ASN A 307 16.56 -18.40 -10.41
N HIS A 308 16.39 -17.07 -10.37
CA HIS A 308 15.83 -16.37 -11.55
C HIS A 308 16.70 -16.62 -12.78
N SER A 309 16.08 -16.79 -13.95
CA SER A 309 16.79 -16.93 -15.22
C SER A 309 16.75 -15.61 -15.97
N LEU A 310 17.90 -15.16 -16.47
CA LEU A 310 18.07 -13.95 -17.26
C LEU A 310 18.32 -14.33 -18.72
N TYR A 311 17.88 -13.49 -19.65
CA TYR A 311 18.28 -13.64 -21.04
C TYR A 311 19.70 -13.13 -21.26
N VAL A 312 20.55 -14.02 -21.78
CA VAL A 312 21.95 -13.76 -22.11
C VAL A 312 22.22 -14.06 -23.58
N ILE A 313 23.23 -13.41 -24.15
CA ILE A 313 23.73 -13.75 -25.49
C ILE A 313 24.94 -14.67 -25.37
N ASP A 314 24.84 -15.85 -25.99
CA ASP A 314 25.97 -16.79 -26.09
C ASP A 314 27.03 -16.23 -27.04
N LYS A 315 28.25 -16.02 -26.52
CA LYS A 315 29.41 -15.48 -27.24
C LYS A 315 29.82 -16.28 -28.48
N THR A 316 29.34 -17.52 -28.63
CA THR A 316 29.71 -18.40 -29.75
C THR A 316 28.66 -18.55 -30.84
N ALA A 317 27.40 -18.16 -30.59
CA ALA A 317 26.29 -18.46 -31.50
C ALA A 317 25.37 -17.27 -31.84
N GLY A 318 25.51 -16.12 -31.18
CA GLY A 318 24.61 -14.96 -31.40
C GLY A 318 23.15 -15.23 -31.04
N ASN A 319 22.87 -16.36 -30.38
CA ASN A 319 21.54 -16.79 -30.00
C ASN A 319 21.25 -16.40 -28.55
N ILE A 320 20.03 -15.91 -28.32
CA ILE A 320 19.51 -15.60 -26.99
C ILE A 320 19.28 -16.93 -26.24
N ARG A 321 19.78 -17.02 -25.01
CA ARG A 321 19.59 -18.18 -24.12
C ARG A 321 19.28 -17.71 -22.71
N GLU A 322 18.63 -18.57 -21.94
CA GLU A 322 18.38 -18.31 -20.53
C GLU A 322 19.57 -18.78 -19.68
N ALA A 323 19.99 -17.96 -18.73
CA ALA A 323 21.01 -18.29 -17.74
C ALA A 323 20.57 -17.90 -16.34
N ARG A 324 20.70 -18.84 -15.39
CA ARG A 324 20.33 -18.61 -13.99
C ARG A 324 21.29 -17.68 -13.29
N ILE A 325 20.78 -16.91 -12.33
CA ILE A 325 21.59 -16.11 -11.42
C ILE A 325 22.33 -17.04 -10.45
N ARG A 326 23.66 -16.88 -10.40
CA ARG A 326 24.59 -17.59 -9.51
C ARG A 326 24.78 -16.85 -8.19
N SER A 327 24.92 -15.53 -8.25
CA SER A 327 25.14 -14.70 -7.06
C SER A 327 24.69 -13.26 -7.30
N ILE A 328 24.29 -12.60 -6.21
CA ILE A 328 23.94 -11.17 -6.17
C ILE A 328 24.77 -10.57 -5.03
N ILE A 329 25.56 -9.55 -5.35
CA ILE A 329 26.49 -8.91 -4.41
C ILE A 329 26.22 -7.41 -4.44
N ILE A 330 26.25 -6.76 -3.28
CA ILE A 330 26.11 -5.31 -3.18
C ILE A 330 27.51 -4.69 -3.18
N GLU A 331 27.78 -3.78 -4.12
CA GLU A 331 29.09 -3.15 -4.30
C GLU A 331 28.93 -1.65 -4.52
N ASP A 332 29.77 -0.85 -3.86
CA ASP A 332 29.86 0.59 -4.08
C ASP A 332 30.78 0.85 -5.29
N LYS A 333 30.28 1.48 -6.35
CA LYS A 333 31.02 1.77 -7.58
C LYS A 333 30.96 3.26 -7.91
N GLN A 334 31.98 3.73 -8.61
CA GLN A 334 32.06 5.14 -9.00
C GLN A 334 31.38 5.37 -10.35
N GLY A 335 30.40 6.25 -10.34
CA GLY A 335 29.69 6.77 -11.49
C GLY A 335 28.31 6.15 -11.68
N ALA A 336 27.35 6.99 -12.04
CA ALA A 336 25.95 6.62 -12.27
C ALA A 336 25.50 7.15 -13.63
N PHE A 337 25.10 6.23 -14.52
CA PHE A 337 24.79 6.54 -15.91
C PHE A 337 23.41 5.99 -16.29
N ASN A 338 22.60 6.76 -17.00
CA ASN A 338 21.29 6.32 -17.48
C ASN A 338 21.13 6.61 -18.98
N PRO A 339 21.64 5.74 -19.88
CA PRO A 339 21.45 5.88 -21.32
C PRO A 339 20.06 5.43 -21.74
N LEU A 340 19.30 6.30 -22.41
CA LEU A 340 17.98 5.96 -22.93
C LEU A 340 18.02 5.62 -24.42
N THR A 341 17.40 4.51 -24.79
CA THR A 341 17.27 4.01 -26.16
C THR A 341 15.81 4.00 -26.62
N LEU A 342 15.59 4.00 -27.93
CA LEU A 342 14.25 4.00 -28.52
C LEU A 342 13.47 2.72 -28.24
N HIS A 343 14.15 1.58 -28.12
CA HIS A 343 13.51 0.28 -27.85
C HIS A 343 13.49 -0.08 -26.36
N GLY A 344 14.02 0.78 -25.49
CA GLY A 344 13.81 0.68 -24.05
C GLY A 344 14.60 -0.39 -23.31
N THR A 345 15.39 -1.22 -24.00
CA THR A 345 16.19 -2.28 -23.36
C THR A 345 17.58 -2.34 -23.99
N LEU A 346 18.61 -2.41 -23.16
CA LEU A 346 20.03 -2.43 -23.53
C LEU A 346 20.65 -3.81 -23.31
N LEU A 347 21.59 -4.18 -24.17
CA LEU A 347 22.48 -5.32 -23.94
C LEU A 347 23.73 -4.87 -23.18
N VAL A 348 23.79 -5.16 -21.88
CA VAL A 348 24.88 -4.78 -20.98
C VAL A 348 25.62 -6.03 -20.51
N ASN A 349 26.94 -6.12 -20.78
CA ASN A 349 27.79 -7.28 -20.51
C ASN A 349 27.19 -8.62 -20.99
N GLY A 350 26.39 -8.58 -22.06
CA GLY A 350 25.72 -9.75 -22.63
C GLY A 350 24.40 -10.13 -21.95
N ILE A 351 23.85 -9.29 -21.07
CA ILE A 351 22.54 -9.45 -20.40
C ILE A 351 21.61 -8.32 -20.84
N PHE A 352 20.32 -8.62 -21.03
CA PHE A 352 19.32 -7.60 -21.36
C PHE A 352 18.78 -6.90 -20.09
N ALA A 353 19.05 -5.60 -19.99
CA ALA A 353 18.57 -4.74 -18.91
C ALA A 353 17.77 -3.58 -19.49
N SER A 354 16.67 -3.19 -18.84
CA SER A 354 15.86 -2.07 -19.30
C SER A 354 16.66 -0.77 -19.23
N SER A 355 16.45 0.14 -20.18
CA SER A 355 16.88 1.54 -20.11
C SER A 355 16.01 2.36 -19.16
N TYR A 356 14.94 1.78 -18.61
CA TYR A 356 13.97 2.43 -17.75
C TYR A 356 13.97 1.82 -16.34
N THR A 357 13.41 2.57 -15.41
CA THR A 357 13.47 2.26 -13.98
C THR A 357 12.12 2.44 -13.32
N ARG A 358 11.97 1.84 -12.14
CA ARG A 358 10.76 1.99 -11.31
C ARG A 358 10.66 3.36 -10.63
N ALA A 359 11.67 4.23 -10.79
CA ALA A 359 11.78 5.52 -10.12
C ALA A 359 10.62 6.49 -10.39
N PHE A 360 9.87 6.29 -11.47
CA PHE A 360 8.70 7.10 -11.83
C PHE A 360 7.35 6.46 -11.46
N GLY A 361 7.35 5.33 -10.75
CA GLY A 361 6.12 4.61 -10.36
C GLY A 361 5.38 3.96 -11.54
N TRP A 362 6.00 3.89 -12.71
CA TRP A 362 5.41 3.35 -13.93
C TRP A 362 6.01 2.01 -14.33
N SER A 363 5.21 1.19 -15.04
CA SER A 363 5.71 -0.02 -15.67
C SER A 363 6.61 0.33 -16.87
N HIS A 364 7.49 -0.59 -17.26
CA HIS A 364 8.33 -0.47 -18.46
C HIS A 364 7.51 -0.13 -19.72
N GLU A 365 6.35 -0.77 -19.88
CA GLU A 365 5.46 -0.58 -21.03
C GLU A 365 4.77 0.79 -21.01
N THR A 366 4.37 1.27 -19.83
CA THR A 366 3.83 2.63 -19.66
C THR A 366 4.87 3.68 -20.05
N PHE A 367 6.13 3.50 -19.65
CA PHE A 367 7.19 4.44 -19.98
C PHE A 367 7.51 4.45 -21.48
N GLN A 368 7.48 3.29 -22.15
CA GLN A 368 7.62 3.23 -23.61
C GLN A 368 6.55 4.03 -24.33
N ASN A 369 5.29 3.88 -23.90
CA ASN A 369 4.18 4.63 -24.48
C ASN A 369 4.32 6.13 -24.23
N MET A 370 4.74 6.55 -23.04
CA MET A 370 4.99 7.96 -22.68
C MET A 370 6.24 8.55 -23.35
N ALA A 371 7.22 7.73 -23.71
CA ALA A 371 8.41 8.18 -24.44
C ALA A 371 8.10 8.45 -25.92
N THR A 372 7.00 7.91 -26.47
CA THR A 372 6.61 8.04 -27.89
C THR A 372 6.60 9.49 -28.43
N PRO A 373 6.07 10.50 -27.72
CA PRO A 373 6.13 11.89 -28.16
C PRO A 373 7.57 12.44 -28.17
N PHE A 374 8.42 12.04 -27.22
CA PHE A 374 9.84 12.41 -27.20
C PHE A 374 10.61 11.73 -28.32
N ARG A 375 10.28 10.47 -28.65
CA ARG A 375 10.82 9.75 -29.82
C ARG A 375 10.49 10.53 -31.10
N LEU A 376 9.23 10.91 -31.29
CA LEU A 376 8.80 11.68 -32.44
C LEU A 376 9.50 13.04 -32.50
N LEU A 377 9.63 13.76 -31.38
CA LEU A 377 10.32 15.04 -31.32
C LEU A 377 11.82 14.92 -31.65
N TYR A 378 12.51 13.89 -31.15
CA TYR A 378 13.91 13.62 -31.48
C TYR A 378 14.10 13.31 -32.97
N TYR A 379 13.24 12.48 -33.56
CA TYR A 379 13.24 12.21 -35.00
C TYR A 379 12.93 13.46 -35.83
N VAL A 380 11.90 14.22 -35.46
CA VAL A 380 11.53 15.48 -36.10
C VAL A 380 12.71 16.47 -36.06
N THR A 381 13.34 16.67 -34.91
CA THR A 381 14.49 17.59 -34.77
C THR A 381 15.75 17.11 -35.49
N LYS A 382 16.08 15.81 -35.43
CA LYS A 382 17.24 15.22 -36.14
C LYS A 382 17.10 15.35 -37.66
N TYR A 383 15.91 15.12 -38.20
CA TYR A 383 15.69 15.13 -39.65
C TYR A 383 15.27 16.50 -40.21
N LEU A 384 14.55 17.36 -39.46
CA LEU A 384 14.22 18.73 -39.90
C LEU A 384 15.40 19.71 -39.81
N VAL A 385 16.37 19.50 -38.92
CA VAL A 385 17.60 20.32 -38.87
C VAL A 385 18.65 19.86 -39.89
N ALA A 386 18.60 18.60 -40.32
CA ALA A 386 19.47 18.08 -41.38
C ALA A 386 19.06 18.53 -42.80
N ILE A 387 17.77 18.81 -43.02
CA ILE A 387 17.24 19.19 -44.34
C ILE A 387 17.79 20.54 -44.84
N PRO A 388 17.90 21.62 -44.05
CA PRO A 388 18.48 22.88 -44.52
C PRO A 388 19.98 22.78 -44.84
N ILE A 389 20.74 21.96 -44.09
CA ILE A 389 22.19 21.81 -44.25
C ILE A 389 22.51 20.92 -45.46
N ALA A 390 21.77 19.83 -45.65
CA ALA A 390 21.89 19.00 -46.85
C ALA A 390 21.44 19.77 -48.11
N LEU A 391 20.38 20.59 -48.03
CA LEU A 391 19.93 21.44 -49.13
C LEU A 391 20.92 22.57 -49.46
N ALA A 392 21.61 23.14 -48.47
CA ALA A 392 22.66 24.14 -48.67
C ALA A 392 23.94 23.55 -49.29
N ILE A 393 24.30 22.31 -48.95
CA ILE A 393 25.47 21.62 -49.55
C ILE A 393 25.15 21.15 -50.97
N TYR A 394 23.95 20.58 -51.21
CA TYR A 394 23.56 20.02 -52.51
C TYR A 394 23.18 21.08 -53.56
N THR A 395 22.82 22.30 -53.16
CA THR A 395 22.60 23.42 -54.08
C THR A 395 23.90 24.02 -54.62
N SER A 396 25.06 23.66 -54.07
CA SER A 396 26.37 24.17 -54.52
C SER A 396 27.10 23.27 -55.52
N ILE A 397 26.67 22.02 -55.74
CA ILE A 397 27.39 21.04 -56.58
C ILE A 397 26.41 20.08 -57.28
N GLY A 398 25.96 20.38 -58.52
CA GLY A 398 25.32 19.36 -59.36
C GLY A 398 24.34 19.90 -60.41
N SER A 399 24.52 19.47 -61.67
CA SER A 399 23.73 19.90 -62.83
C SER A 399 22.31 19.33 -62.87
N GLU A 400 21.43 20.03 -63.58
CA GLU A 400 19.97 19.89 -63.60
C GLU A 400 19.46 18.48 -63.98
N GLN A 401 20.27 17.68 -64.68
CA GLN A 401 19.94 16.28 -65.02
C GLN A 401 20.09 15.30 -63.85
N GLN A 402 20.96 15.57 -62.87
CA GLN A 402 21.08 14.73 -61.68
C GLN A 402 19.94 14.96 -60.67
N LYS A 403 19.29 16.14 -60.70
CA LYS A 403 18.12 16.45 -59.88
C LYS A 403 16.90 15.60 -60.25
N GLN A 404 16.63 15.41 -61.54
CA GLN A 404 15.45 14.63 -62.00
C GLN A 404 15.60 13.11 -61.79
N GLN A 405 16.83 12.60 -61.78
CA GLN A 405 17.09 11.17 -61.54
C GLN A 405 17.05 10.82 -60.04
N ALA A 406 17.37 11.78 -59.16
CA ALA A 406 17.25 11.66 -57.71
C ALA A 406 15.78 11.74 -57.23
N GLU A 407 14.96 12.62 -57.81
CA GLU A 407 13.53 12.69 -57.48
C GLU A 407 12.79 11.40 -57.83
N LYS A 408 13.15 10.72 -58.93
CA LYS A 408 12.59 9.41 -59.28
C LYS A 408 13.03 8.28 -58.35
N LYS A 409 14.27 8.32 -57.83
CA LYS A 409 14.77 7.32 -56.87
C LYS A 409 14.19 7.54 -55.46
N GLN A 410 14.00 8.81 -55.07
CA GLN A 410 13.40 9.20 -53.79
C GLN A 410 11.89 8.90 -53.72
N LYS A 411 11.16 9.01 -54.84
CA LYS A 411 9.74 8.58 -54.91
C LYS A 411 9.57 7.07 -54.81
N PHE A 412 10.54 6.30 -55.32
CA PHE A 412 10.51 4.83 -55.33
C PHE A 412 10.82 4.23 -53.94
N ASP A 413 11.76 4.80 -53.19
CA ASP A 413 12.07 4.33 -51.82
C ASP A 413 11.01 4.78 -50.78
N PHE A 414 10.26 5.87 -51.04
CA PHE A 414 9.24 6.39 -50.11
C PHE A 414 7.87 5.69 -50.25
N GLU A 415 7.58 5.06 -51.39
CA GLU A 415 6.36 4.26 -51.57
C GLU A 415 6.44 2.90 -50.87
N GLN A 416 7.64 2.42 -50.52
CA GLN A 416 7.84 1.13 -49.83
C GLN A 416 7.55 1.17 -48.33
N SER A 417 7.39 2.36 -47.72
CA SER A 417 7.13 2.55 -46.29
C SER A 417 5.67 2.87 -45.94
N ARG A 418 4.71 2.51 -46.80
CA ARG A 418 3.27 2.68 -46.51
C ARG A 418 2.60 1.35 -46.15
N GLU A 419 2.29 1.18 -44.87
CA GLU A 419 1.05 0.49 -44.46
C GLU A 419 0.15 1.46 -43.67
N LEU A 420 -1.14 1.42 -44.00
CA LEU A 420 -2.19 2.38 -43.65
C LEU A 420 -2.43 2.47 -42.12
N ARG A 421 -2.03 3.56 -41.47
CA ARG A 421 -2.68 4.06 -40.22
C ARG A 421 -2.34 5.50 -39.80
N GLN A 422 -1.30 6.14 -40.36
CA GLN A 422 -0.81 7.44 -39.87
C GLN A 422 -1.39 8.71 -40.52
N GLN A 423 -2.20 8.59 -41.58
CA GLN A 423 -2.71 9.78 -42.29
C GLN A 423 -3.82 10.53 -41.51
N THR A 424 -4.63 9.82 -40.73
CA THR A 424 -5.74 10.40 -39.96
C THR A 424 -5.26 11.22 -38.76
N LEU A 425 -4.16 10.81 -38.12
CA LEU A 425 -3.55 11.51 -36.98
C LEU A 425 -2.86 12.81 -37.39
N TYR A 426 -2.35 12.89 -38.62
CA TYR A 426 -1.71 14.08 -39.17
C TYR A 426 -2.73 15.21 -39.45
N ASP A 427 -3.92 14.86 -39.94
CA ASP A 427 -4.98 15.83 -40.24
C ASP A 427 -5.69 16.34 -38.97
N GLU A 428 -5.83 15.51 -37.93
CA GLU A 428 -6.29 15.96 -36.60
C GLU A 428 -5.29 16.89 -35.90
N PHE A 429 -4.00 16.64 -36.07
CA PHE A 429 -2.93 17.45 -35.50
C PHE A 429 -2.88 18.86 -36.12
N LEU A 430 -3.01 18.97 -37.45
CA LEU A 430 -3.04 20.28 -38.13
C LEU A 430 -4.26 21.11 -37.74
N ASN A 431 -5.43 20.49 -37.57
CA ASN A 431 -6.64 21.17 -37.11
C ASN A 431 -6.55 21.70 -35.67
N ASN A 432 -5.80 21.01 -34.80
CA ASN A 432 -5.58 21.43 -33.42
C ASN A 432 -4.54 22.54 -33.29
N ILE A 433 -3.51 22.55 -34.15
CA ILE A 433 -2.56 23.68 -34.25
C ILE A 433 -3.25 24.94 -34.76
N TYR A 434 -4.13 24.82 -35.76
CA TYR A 434 -4.88 25.96 -36.31
C TYR A 434 -5.86 26.59 -35.29
N LYS A 435 -6.32 25.81 -34.29
CA LYS A 435 -7.12 26.32 -33.17
C LYS A 435 -6.28 27.07 -32.13
N LEU A 436 -5.07 26.59 -31.84
CA LEU A 436 -4.17 27.19 -30.84
C LEU A 436 -3.58 28.54 -31.28
N ASP A 437 -3.40 28.75 -32.59
CA ASP A 437 -2.98 30.03 -33.18
C ASP A 437 -4.07 31.12 -33.06
N LYS A 438 -5.34 30.72 -33.17
CA LYS A 438 -6.50 31.63 -33.09
C LYS A 438 -6.72 32.23 -31.68
N ASP A 439 -6.23 31.55 -30.65
CA ASP A 439 -6.40 31.93 -29.24
C ASP A 439 -5.18 32.67 -28.65
N GLY A 440 -4.16 32.98 -29.46
CA GLY A 440 -3.07 33.92 -29.11
C GLY A 440 -1.92 33.35 -28.26
N TYR A 441 -1.77 32.02 -28.16
CA TYR A 441 -0.79 31.38 -27.27
C TYR A 441 0.65 31.26 -27.83
N LEU A 442 0.91 31.75 -29.05
CA LEU A 442 2.19 31.52 -29.74
C LEU A 442 3.28 32.60 -29.53
N ASN A 443 2.98 33.71 -28.86
CA ASN A 443 3.89 34.86 -28.83
C ASN A 443 4.91 34.90 -27.67
N ASP A 444 4.96 33.92 -26.76
CA ASP A 444 5.88 33.98 -25.61
C ASP A 444 6.48 32.62 -25.20
N ILE A 445 7.19 31.94 -26.12
CA ILE A 445 7.81 30.63 -25.79
C ILE A 445 9.30 30.60 -26.15
N LYS A 446 10.15 30.92 -25.17
CA LYS A 446 11.60 30.64 -25.18
C LYS A 446 11.97 29.33 -24.45
N ASN A 447 10.99 28.54 -23.97
CA ASN A 447 11.24 27.33 -23.19
C ASN A 447 10.38 26.13 -23.67
N PRO A 448 11.00 25.05 -24.19
CA PRO A 448 10.30 23.84 -24.65
C PRO A 448 9.47 23.13 -23.56
N TRP A 449 9.87 23.24 -22.28
CA TRP A 449 9.16 22.63 -21.15
C TRP A 449 7.85 23.35 -20.81
N ALA A 450 7.75 24.66 -21.07
CA ALA A 450 6.52 25.42 -20.84
C ALA A 450 5.43 25.08 -21.86
N PHE A 451 5.82 24.81 -23.11
CA PHE A 451 4.92 24.37 -24.18
C PHE A 451 4.34 22.97 -23.91
N ALA A 452 5.17 22.04 -23.44
CA ALA A 452 4.75 20.69 -23.07
C ALA A 452 3.75 20.69 -21.90
N ASN A 453 3.96 21.54 -20.89
CA ASN A 453 3.06 21.66 -19.73
C ASN A 453 1.69 22.29 -20.10
N ALA A 454 1.67 23.22 -21.05
CA ALA A 454 0.43 23.83 -21.56
C ALA A 454 -0.38 22.84 -22.43
N TYR A 455 0.30 22.08 -23.30
CA TYR A 455 -0.31 21.02 -24.10
C TYR A 455 -0.88 19.89 -23.23
N TYR A 456 -0.16 19.52 -22.16
CA TYR A 456 -0.58 18.51 -21.18
C TYR A 456 -1.87 18.86 -20.44
N ARG A 457 -2.08 20.14 -20.07
CA ARG A 457 -3.32 20.60 -19.42
C ARG A 457 -4.54 20.60 -20.36
N ALA A 458 -4.32 20.72 -21.68
CA ALA A 458 -5.38 20.71 -22.67
C ALA A 458 -5.79 19.29 -23.10
N ALA A 459 -4.84 18.37 -23.25
CA ALA A 459 -5.10 16.99 -23.71
C ALA A 459 -5.81 16.12 -22.65
N HIS A 460 -5.65 16.42 -21.36
CA HIS A 460 -6.21 15.61 -20.27
C HIS A 460 -7.74 15.63 -20.18
N ARG A 461 -8.43 16.57 -20.85
CA ARG A 461 -9.92 16.62 -20.88
C ARG A 461 -10.55 15.71 -21.94
N GLN A 462 -9.77 15.14 -22.87
CA GLN A 462 -10.31 14.30 -23.96
C GLN A 462 -10.05 12.79 -23.79
N TRP A 463 -9.11 12.40 -22.93
CA TRP A 463 -8.58 11.03 -22.91
C TRP A 463 -9.30 10.03 -21.97
N ASP A 464 -10.25 10.48 -21.15
CA ASP A 464 -11.11 9.57 -20.36
C ASP A 464 -12.15 8.81 -21.22
N THR A 465 -12.25 9.12 -22.52
CA THR A 465 -13.27 8.59 -23.42
C THR A 465 -12.82 7.40 -24.28
N ILE A 466 -11.53 7.05 -24.29
CA ILE A 466 -10.96 6.10 -25.27
C ILE A 466 -10.20 4.98 -24.54
N ARG A 467 -10.91 3.96 -24.03
CA ARG A 467 -10.27 2.68 -23.67
C ARG A 467 -11.14 1.42 -23.73
N ASN A 468 -12.39 1.49 -24.22
CA ASN A 468 -13.25 0.29 -24.40
C ASN A 468 -13.88 0.16 -25.79
N ALA A 469 -13.42 0.91 -26.80
CA ALA A 469 -14.13 1.03 -28.07
C ALA A 469 -13.83 -0.07 -29.12
N ASP A 470 -12.63 -0.67 -29.17
CA ASP A 470 -12.17 -1.22 -30.47
C ASP A 470 -12.69 -2.62 -30.86
N VAL A 471 -13.18 -3.45 -29.94
CA VAL A 471 -13.81 -4.75 -30.33
C VAL A 471 -15.31 -4.59 -30.58
N ILE A 472 -15.98 -3.73 -29.80
CA ILE A 472 -17.41 -3.46 -29.92
C ILE A 472 -17.67 -2.55 -31.13
N GLN A 473 -16.78 -1.60 -31.44
CA GLN A 473 -16.86 -0.75 -32.63
C GLN A 473 -16.67 -1.59 -33.90
N PHE A 474 -15.78 -2.57 -33.92
CA PHE A 474 -15.61 -3.50 -35.05
C PHE A 474 -16.87 -4.34 -35.32
N LEU A 475 -17.56 -4.81 -34.27
CA LEU A 475 -18.82 -5.55 -34.38
C LEU A 475 -20.03 -4.65 -34.73
N LYS A 476 -20.03 -3.40 -34.29
CA LYS A 476 -21.05 -2.38 -34.61
C LYS A 476 -20.89 -1.82 -36.04
N GLU A 477 -19.67 -1.60 -36.52
CA GLU A 477 -19.37 -1.11 -37.87
C GLU A 477 -19.67 -2.15 -38.95
N LYS A 478 -19.68 -3.45 -38.60
CA LYS A 478 -20.13 -4.55 -39.47
C LYS A 478 -21.62 -4.87 -39.37
N GLN A 479 -22.40 -4.10 -38.60
CA GLN A 479 -23.84 -4.31 -38.36
C GLN A 479 -24.25 -5.72 -37.88
N LEU A 480 -23.39 -6.42 -37.12
CA LEU A 480 -23.67 -7.78 -36.64
C LEU A 480 -24.44 -7.84 -35.30
N ILE A 481 -24.83 -6.69 -34.73
CA ILE A 481 -25.65 -6.63 -33.51
C ILE A 481 -26.94 -5.88 -33.84
N GLY A 482 -27.93 -6.63 -34.32
CA GLY A 482 -29.32 -6.18 -34.50
C GLY A 482 -30.22 -6.76 -33.41
N ARG A 483 -30.99 -5.89 -32.74
CA ARG A 483 -31.91 -6.16 -31.63
C ARG A 483 -32.68 -7.49 -31.80
N ASN A 484 -32.54 -8.42 -30.87
CA ASN A 484 -33.56 -9.44 -30.60
C ASN A 484 -33.64 -9.70 -29.09
N ASN A 485 -34.80 -9.36 -28.50
CA ASN A 485 -35.14 -9.69 -27.12
C ASN A 485 -35.46 -11.18 -27.02
N CYS A 486 -34.61 -11.96 -26.35
CA CYS A 486 -34.93 -13.32 -25.92
C CYS A 486 -35.47 -13.30 -24.48
N SER A 487 -36.62 -12.66 -24.29
CA SER A 487 -37.43 -12.76 -23.08
C SER A 487 -38.80 -13.30 -23.47
N ASN A 488 -38.85 -14.60 -23.81
CA ASN A 488 -39.99 -15.53 -23.66
C ASN A 488 -39.65 -16.85 -24.40
N GLY A 489 -39.96 -17.98 -23.77
CA GLY A 489 -39.45 -19.32 -24.11
C GLY A 489 -39.45 -19.74 -25.59
N CYS A 490 -38.54 -20.68 -25.90
CA CYS A 490 -38.26 -21.29 -27.21
C CYS A 490 -39.39 -21.19 -28.24
N ARG A 491 -39.36 -20.15 -29.06
CA ARG A 491 -39.99 -20.16 -30.39
C ARG A 491 -38.98 -19.66 -31.41
N THR A 492 -38.54 -20.57 -32.28
CA THR A 492 -37.81 -20.22 -33.49
C THR A 492 -38.78 -19.58 -34.48
N THR A 493 -38.67 -18.27 -34.66
CA THR A 493 -39.34 -17.57 -35.76
C THR A 493 -38.38 -17.57 -36.95
N LYS A 494 -38.78 -18.20 -38.07
CA LYS A 494 -38.09 -18.08 -39.35
C LYS A 494 -38.11 -16.62 -39.80
N LEU A 495 -36.93 -16.05 -40.06
CA LEU A 495 -36.81 -14.80 -40.78
C LEU A 495 -35.69 -14.96 -41.82
N ASP A 496 -36.12 -14.97 -43.09
CA ASP A 496 -35.40 -15.46 -44.26
C ASP A 496 -34.32 -14.52 -44.83
N ASP A 497 -33.80 -13.53 -44.11
CA ASP A 497 -32.83 -12.56 -44.67
C ASP A 497 -31.65 -12.28 -43.73
N ILE A 498 -30.75 -13.26 -43.58
CA ILE A 498 -29.36 -12.97 -43.20
C ILE A 498 -28.44 -13.64 -44.23
N ILE A 499 -27.62 -12.78 -44.83
CA ILE A 499 -26.65 -13.02 -45.90
C ILE A 499 -25.88 -14.33 -45.66
N ARG A 500 -25.91 -15.20 -46.68
CA ARG A 500 -25.10 -16.42 -46.77
C ARG A 500 -23.62 -16.08 -46.63
N LEU A 501 -23.00 -16.43 -45.50
CA LEU A 501 -21.54 -16.56 -45.35
C LEU A 501 -21.05 -17.86 -46.00
N ASN A 502 -21.45 -18.12 -47.25
CA ASN A 502 -21.22 -19.40 -47.93
C ASN A 502 -19.81 -19.57 -48.52
N GLU A 503 -18.81 -18.75 -48.18
CA GLU A 503 -17.46 -18.86 -48.76
C GLU A 503 -16.31 -18.58 -47.77
N LEU A 504 -16.41 -19.04 -46.52
CA LEU A 504 -15.24 -19.15 -45.65
C LEU A 504 -15.09 -20.58 -45.13
N SER A 505 -14.49 -21.44 -45.95
CA SER A 505 -13.85 -22.65 -45.43
C SER A 505 -12.64 -22.21 -44.60
N PHE A 506 -12.78 -22.23 -43.27
CA PHE A 506 -11.66 -22.05 -42.35
C PHE A 506 -10.88 -23.37 -42.22
N ASP A 507 -10.38 -23.90 -43.33
CA ASP A 507 -9.36 -24.93 -43.29
C ASP A 507 -8.01 -24.23 -42.98
N ASN A 508 -7.40 -24.57 -41.84
CA ASN A 508 -6.17 -24.01 -41.29
C ASN A 508 -6.26 -22.63 -40.59
N VAL A 509 -7.37 -22.32 -39.90
CA VAL A 509 -7.25 -21.37 -38.78
C VAL A 509 -6.57 -22.09 -37.62
N ARG A 510 -5.24 -21.94 -37.55
CA ARG A 510 -4.47 -22.20 -36.35
C ARG A 510 -4.74 -21.05 -35.37
N LEU A 511 -5.68 -21.24 -34.45
CA LEU A 511 -5.63 -20.52 -33.17
C LEU A 511 -4.46 -21.11 -32.37
N THR A 512 -3.23 -20.73 -32.72
CA THR A 512 -2.07 -21.05 -31.87
C THR A 512 -2.17 -20.20 -30.62
N SER A 513 -2.54 -20.86 -29.53
CA SER A 513 -2.51 -20.32 -28.18
C SER A 513 -1.08 -20.00 -27.75
N GLU A 514 -0.75 -18.73 -27.79
CA GLU A 514 -0.28 -18.01 -26.60
C GLU A 514 -1.14 -16.74 -26.56
N THR A 515 -2.45 -16.71 -26.32
CA THR A 515 -3.27 -17.20 -25.20
C THR A 515 -4.74 -16.95 -25.60
N GLY A 516 -5.22 -17.63 -26.64
CA GLY A 516 -6.58 -17.45 -27.17
C GLY A 516 -7.65 -18.14 -26.31
N ILE A 517 -7.76 -17.75 -25.03
CA ILE A 517 -8.81 -18.24 -24.14
C ILE A 517 -9.99 -17.27 -24.25
N LEU A 518 -11.10 -17.72 -24.84
CA LEU A 518 -12.36 -17.01 -24.76
C LEU A 518 -12.99 -17.34 -23.40
N ASN A 519 -12.57 -16.64 -22.35
CA ASN A 519 -13.10 -16.80 -20.99
C ASN A 519 -14.21 -15.77 -20.74
N LYS A 520 -15.35 -16.21 -20.18
CA LYS A 520 -16.43 -15.33 -19.65
C LYS A 520 -17.08 -14.37 -20.66
N LEU A 521 -16.97 -14.62 -21.97
CA LEU A 521 -17.65 -13.80 -22.97
C LEU A 521 -19.17 -14.07 -22.98
N ASN A 522 -19.97 -13.04 -23.25
CA ASN A 522 -21.42 -13.16 -23.42
C ASN A 522 -21.78 -12.97 -24.90
N LEU A 523 -22.03 -14.08 -25.58
CA LEU A 523 -22.25 -14.18 -27.04
C LEU A 523 -23.65 -14.75 -27.34
N GLN A 524 -24.66 -14.32 -26.59
CA GLN A 524 -26.04 -14.78 -26.77
C GLN A 524 -26.60 -14.44 -28.16
N CYS A 525 -27.37 -15.38 -28.71
CA CYS A 525 -28.16 -15.20 -29.95
C CYS A 525 -27.37 -14.90 -31.23
N ILE A 526 -26.13 -15.38 -31.34
CA ILE A 526 -25.30 -15.32 -32.56
C ILE A 526 -25.42 -16.63 -33.35
N SER A 527 -25.27 -16.60 -34.68
CA SER A 527 -25.16 -17.82 -35.51
C SER A 527 -23.71 -18.03 -35.97
N PHE A 528 -23.21 -19.24 -35.74
CA PHE A 528 -21.94 -19.81 -36.18
C PHE A 528 -22.17 -21.01 -37.12
N ASP A 529 -23.24 -20.96 -37.91
CA ASP A 529 -23.60 -22.05 -38.80
C ASP A 529 -22.50 -22.27 -39.86
N GLN A 530 -22.19 -23.54 -40.16
CA GLN A 530 -21.19 -23.99 -41.15
C GLN A 530 -19.73 -23.56 -40.91
N ILE A 531 -19.38 -23.08 -39.72
CA ILE A 531 -17.98 -22.77 -39.38
C ILE A 531 -17.14 -24.04 -39.14
N SER A 532 -15.83 -24.00 -39.37
CA SER A 532 -14.89 -25.07 -39.01
C SER A 532 -13.95 -24.61 -37.89
N ILE A 533 -13.99 -25.27 -36.74
CA ILE A 533 -13.18 -25.02 -35.55
C ILE A 533 -12.57 -26.35 -35.11
N SER A 534 -11.25 -26.37 -34.90
CA SER A 534 -10.55 -27.52 -34.35
C SER A 534 -9.67 -27.14 -33.15
N ASN A 535 -9.67 -27.94 -32.08
CA ASN A 535 -8.90 -27.72 -30.85
C ASN A 535 -9.18 -26.37 -30.13
N GLY A 536 -10.40 -25.83 -30.25
CA GLY A 536 -10.78 -24.58 -29.59
C GLY A 536 -11.17 -24.78 -28.12
N GLU A 537 -11.02 -23.75 -27.29
CA GLU A 537 -11.44 -23.76 -25.87
C GLU A 537 -12.41 -22.61 -25.57
N PHE A 538 -13.66 -22.97 -25.27
CA PHE A 538 -14.73 -22.11 -24.79
C PHE A 538 -14.99 -22.42 -23.31
N LEU A 539 -14.28 -21.72 -22.43
CA LEU A 539 -14.33 -21.98 -21.00
C LEU A 539 -15.21 -20.93 -20.31
N SER A 540 -16.26 -21.39 -19.62
CA SER A 540 -17.19 -20.52 -18.86
C SER A 540 -17.83 -19.39 -19.68
N VAL A 541 -18.19 -19.64 -20.94
CA VAL A 541 -18.79 -18.67 -21.87
C VAL A 541 -20.32 -18.77 -21.84
N ASN A 542 -21.03 -17.65 -22.04
CA ASN A 542 -22.48 -17.65 -22.24
C ASN A 542 -22.81 -17.63 -23.74
N LEU A 543 -23.28 -18.77 -24.24
CA LEU A 543 -23.65 -19.03 -25.63
C LEU A 543 -25.15 -19.30 -25.77
N ASN A 544 -25.98 -18.80 -24.86
CA ASN A 544 -27.41 -19.13 -24.86
C ASN A 544 -28.10 -18.66 -26.16
N GLY A 545 -28.87 -19.57 -26.77
CA GLY A 545 -29.62 -19.33 -28.01
C GLY A 545 -28.77 -19.23 -29.27
N VAL A 546 -27.49 -19.60 -29.23
CA VAL A 546 -26.59 -19.62 -30.40
C VAL A 546 -26.92 -20.78 -31.35
N SER A 547 -26.65 -20.61 -32.64
CA SER A 547 -26.76 -21.68 -33.65
C SER A 547 -25.38 -22.10 -34.16
N PHE A 548 -25.12 -23.41 -34.25
CA PHE A 548 -23.93 -24.04 -34.82
C PHE A 548 -24.32 -25.03 -35.93
N ASP A 549 -25.44 -24.80 -36.60
CA ASP A 549 -26.01 -25.72 -37.57
C ASP A 549 -25.02 -25.93 -38.74
N GLY A 550 -24.64 -27.18 -39.02
CA GLY A 550 -23.67 -27.54 -40.05
C GLY A 550 -22.19 -27.25 -39.73
N ALA A 551 -21.85 -26.81 -38.52
CA ALA A 551 -20.47 -26.50 -38.13
C ALA A 551 -19.58 -27.75 -37.94
N ARG A 552 -18.27 -27.67 -38.20
CA ARG A 552 -17.28 -28.69 -37.81
C ARG A 552 -16.58 -28.25 -36.54
N LEU A 553 -16.75 -28.97 -35.44
CA LEU A 553 -16.25 -28.66 -34.10
C LEU A 553 -15.39 -29.83 -33.58
N ASP A 554 -14.23 -30.02 -34.20
CA ASP A 554 -13.34 -31.15 -33.92
C ASP A 554 -12.48 -30.87 -32.66
N ASN A 555 -12.59 -31.66 -31.59
CA ASN A 555 -11.81 -31.52 -30.35
C ASN A 555 -11.97 -30.16 -29.62
N VAL A 556 -13.18 -29.56 -29.66
CA VAL A 556 -13.47 -28.27 -29.02
C VAL A 556 -13.94 -28.47 -27.58
N LYS A 557 -13.41 -27.72 -26.61
CA LYS A 557 -13.83 -27.75 -25.20
C LYS A 557 -14.85 -26.66 -24.91
N PHE A 558 -15.92 -26.99 -24.19
CA PHE A 558 -17.00 -26.10 -23.76
C PHE A 558 -17.15 -26.05 -22.23
N ASP A 559 -16.05 -26.27 -21.50
CA ASP A 559 -16.13 -26.54 -20.06
C ASP A 559 -16.65 -25.33 -19.26
N GLY A 560 -17.62 -25.53 -18.37
CA GLY A 560 -18.25 -24.47 -17.57
C GLY A 560 -19.18 -23.54 -18.34
N SER A 561 -19.37 -23.74 -19.65
CA SER A 561 -20.14 -22.83 -20.51
C SER A 561 -21.66 -23.04 -20.42
N SER A 562 -22.42 -21.95 -20.55
CA SER A 562 -23.88 -21.96 -20.64
C SER A 562 -24.29 -22.01 -22.13
N LEU A 563 -24.94 -23.10 -22.52
CA LEU A 563 -25.33 -23.46 -23.89
C LEU A 563 -26.84 -23.70 -23.97
N VAL A 564 -27.61 -22.95 -23.19
CA VAL A 564 -29.07 -23.08 -23.09
C VAL A 564 -29.70 -22.73 -24.43
N CYS A 565 -30.56 -23.60 -24.96
CA CYS A 565 -31.27 -23.43 -26.24
C CYS A 565 -30.38 -23.33 -27.49
N VAL A 566 -29.16 -23.86 -27.45
CA VAL A 566 -28.23 -23.86 -28.60
C VAL A 566 -28.66 -24.88 -29.66
N SER A 567 -28.50 -24.56 -30.94
CA SER A 567 -28.78 -25.49 -32.05
C SER A 567 -27.48 -26.06 -32.62
N PHE A 568 -27.40 -27.38 -32.79
CA PHE A 568 -26.26 -28.06 -33.42
C PHE A 568 -26.66 -28.83 -34.68
N ASN A 569 -27.77 -28.54 -35.35
CA ASN A 569 -28.30 -29.41 -36.40
C ASN A 569 -27.28 -29.62 -37.54
N GLY A 570 -26.84 -30.86 -37.77
CA GLY A 570 -25.88 -31.18 -38.81
C GLY A 570 -24.42 -30.80 -38.50
N ALA A 571 -24.11 -30.36 -37.28
CA ALA A 571 -22.74 -30.12 -36.84
C ALA A 571 -21.95 -31.43 -36.61
N ASN A 572 -20.64 -31.42 -36.87
CA ASN A 572 -19.72 -32.49 -36.47
C ASN A 572 -19.11 -32.14 -35.10
N LEU A 573 -19.31 -32.98 -34.09
CA LEU A 573 -18.80 -32.75 -32.72
C LEU A 573 -17.69 -33.73 -32.32
N THR A 574 -16.96 -34.29 -33.29
CA THR A 574 -15.97 -35.34 -33.03
C THR A 574 -14.88 -34.89 -32.06
N GLY A 575 -14.84 -35.50 -30.89
CA GLY A 575 -13.90 -35.18 -29.82
C GLY A 575 -14.24 -33.93 -29.02
N ALA A 576 -15.38 -33.28 -29.20
CA ALA A 576 -15.74 -32.10 -28.40
C ALA A 576 -15.94 -32.46 -26.91
N HIS A 577 -15.52 -31.61 -25.99
CA HIS A 577 -15.64 -31.81 -24.53
C HIS A 577 -16.67 -30.84 -23.94
N PHE A 578 -17.62 -31.36 -23.17
CA PHE A 578 -18.59 -30.59 -22.42
C PHE A 578 -18.49 -30.99 -20.95
N SER A 579 -17.72 -30.24 -20.16
CA SER A 579 -17.55 -30.51 -18.72
C SER A 579 -18.17 -29.40 -17.86
N ASN A 580 -19.03 -29.69 -16.90
CA ASN A 580 -19.70 -28.67 -16.05
C ASN A 580 -20.53 -27.64 -16.85
N SER A 581 -21.05 -28.01 -18.02
CA SER A 581 -21.77 -27.11 -18.93
C SER A 581 -23.29 -27.26 -18.83
N ASP A 582 -24.06 -26.22 -19.16
CA ASP A 582 -25.53 -26.29 -19.19
C ASP A 582 -26.07 -26.31 -20.64
N LEU A 583 -26.62 -27.44 -21.07
CA LEU A 583 -27.21 -27.68 -22.40
C LEU A 583 -28.76 -27.70 -22.36
N SER A 584 -29.36 -27.07 -21.36
CA SER A 584 -30.82 -27.04 -21.20
C SER A 584 -31.53 -26.52 -22.45
N GLY A 585 -32.38 -27.34 -23.07
CA GLY A 585 -33.11 -26.98 -24.30
C GLY A 585 -32.28 -26.98 -25.59
N ALA A 586 -31.02 -27.43 -25.57
CA ALA A 586 -30.19 -27.53 -26.77
C ALA A 586 -30.72 -28.59 -27.77
N LYS A 587 -30.60 -28.31 -29.08
CA LYS A 587 -30.97 -29.23 -30.16
C LYS A 587 -29.72 -29.98 -30.63
N ILE A 588 -29.52 -31.17 -30.07
CA ILE A 588 -28.43 -32.10 -30.41
C ILE A 588 -29.02 -33.46 -30.82
N THR A 589 -28.43 -34.14 -31.80
CA THR A 589 -28.89 -35.46 -32.28
C THR A 589 -28.15 -36.60 -31.58
N GLU A 590 -28.72 -37.82 -31.60
CA GLU A 590 -28.08 -39.00 -30.99
C GLU A 590 -26.70 -39.33 -31.59
N ASP A 591 -26.51 -39.10 -32.89
CA ASP A 591 -25.22 -39.34 -33.54
C ASP A 591 -24.14 -38.34 -33.11
N GLN A 592 -24.54 -37.12 -32.76
CA GLN A 592 -23.65 -36.09 -32.23
C GLN A 592 -23.26 -36.33 -30.77
N ILE A 593 -24.17 -36.87 -29.97
CA ILE A 593 -23.87 -37.27 -28.59
C ILE A 593 -22.78 -38.36 -28.57
N LYS A 594 -22.77 -39.27 -29.56
CA LYS A 594 -21.73 -40.31 -29.69
C LYS A 594 -20.36 -39.76 -30.11
N GLN A 595 -20.32 -38.56 -30.68
CA GLN A 595 -19.10 -37.93 -31.17
C GLN A 595 -18.36 -37.12 -30.09
N ALA A 596 -19.04 -36.72 -29.01
CA ALA A 596 -18.53 -35.81 -27.99
C ALA A 596 -18.42 -36.45 -26.58
N TYR A 597 -17.60 -35.86 -25.73
CA TYR A 597 -17.43 -36.21 -24.32
C TYR A 597 -18.27 -35.29 -23.42
N PHE A 598 -19.04 -35.86 -22.51
CA PHE A 598 -19.87 -35.12 -21.55
C PHE A 598 -19.50 -35.50 -20.12
N TYR A 599 -19.28 -34.52 -19.26
CA TYR A 599 -18.96 -34.69 -17.85
C TYR A 599 -19.70 -33.65 -17.00
N ASN A 600 -20.56 -34.08 -16.07
CA ASN A 600 -21.32 -33.17 -15.20
C ASN A 600 -22.11 -32.07 -15.96
N VAL A 601 -22.91 -32.47 -16.96
CA VAL A 601 -23.65 -31.55 -17.84
C VAL A 601 -25.15 -31.55 -17.50
N THR A 602 -25.77 -30.37 -17.50
CA THR A 602 -27.21 -30.21 -17.23
C THR A 602 -28.00 -30.21 -18.55
N MET A 603 -29.03 -31.05 -18.68
CA MET A 603 -29.90 -31.11 -19.87
C MET A 603 -31.38 -31.20 -19.46
N SER A 604 -32.16 -30.15 -19.71
CA SER A 604 -33.62 -30.17 -19.53
C SER A 604 -34.37 -30.25 -20.88
N ASN A 605 -34.91 -31.44 -21.17
CA ASN A 605 -35.90 -31.78 -22.21
C ASN A 605 -35.54 -31.64 -23.71
N GLY A 606 -35.16 -32.78 -24.32
CA GLY A 606 -35.33 -33.09 -25.74
C GLY A 606 -35.14 -34.61 -26.00
N LYS A 607 -36.24 -35.36 -26.16
CA LYS A 607 -36.37 -36.80 -26.49
C LYS A 607 -35.39 -37.80 -25.83
N LYS A 608 -35.96 -38.67 -24.98
CA LYS A 608 -35.34 -39.90 -24.44
C LYS A 608 -34.63 -40.72 -25.52
N SER A 609 -33.37 -41.08 -25.27
CA SER A 609 -32.76 -42.27 -25.87
C SER A 609 -32.64 -43.34 -24.79
N GLU A 610 -33.41 -44.41 -24.95
CA GLU A 610 -33.29 -45.62 -24.14
C GLU A 610 -31.96 -46.31 -24.47
N THR A 611 -31.24 -46.68 -23.43
CA THR A 611 -29.99 -47.42 -23.48
C THR A 611 -30.21 -48.81 -24.08
N THR A 612 -29.41 -49.16 -25.11
CA THR A 612 -29.02 -50.55 -25.33
C THR A 612 -27.51 -50.66 -25.38
N SER A 613 -27.01 -51.63 -24.61
CA SER A 613 -25.62 -51.88 -24.27
C SER A 613 -24.91 -52.67 -25.38
N SER A 614 -23.67 -52.30 -25.75
CA SER A 614 -22.63 -53.26 -26.17
C SER A 614 -21.21 -52.68 -26.13
N THR A 615 -20.35 -53.24 -25.25
CA THR A 615 -18.91 -53.61 -25.41
C THR A 615 -17.97 -52.66 -26.21
N THR A 616 -16.83 -52.12 -25.72
CA THR A 616 -15.73 -52.74 -24.96
C THR A 616 -14.70 -51.69 -24.43
N THR A 617 -14.16 -51.95 -23.22
CA THR A 617 -12.83 -51.61 -22.63
C THR A 617 -12.44 -50.21 -22.06
N LYS A 618 -12.38 -50.16 -20.70
CA LYS A 618 -11.52 -49.38 -19.73
C LYS A 618 -11.72 -47.83 -19.69
N LYS A 619 -11.98 -47.11 -18.58
CA LYS A 619 -11.82 -47.21 -17.09
C LYS A 619 -12.76 -46.14 -16.40
N PRO A 620 -12.94 -46.10 -15.05
CA PRO A 620 -14.11 -45.58 -14.30
C PRO A 620 -14.12 -44.04 -14.13
N MET A 621 -15.20 -43.32 -13.76
CA MET A 621 -16.10 -43.47 -12.60
C MET A 621 -17.28 -42.46 -12.75
N THR A 622 -18.52 -42.84 -12.40
CA THR A 622 -19.68 -41.92 -12.31
C THR A 622 -20.44 -42.20 -11.02
N GLN A 623 -20.80 -41.15 -10.28
CA GLN A 623 -21.87 -41.17 -9.27
C GLN A 623 -22.94 -40.17 -9.73
N ILE A 624 -24.18 -40.64 -9.83
CA ILE A 624 -25.37 -39.84 -10.11
C ILE A 624 -26.15 -39.77 -8.79
N THR A 625 -26.42 -38.57 -8.28
CA THR A 625 -27.35 -38.37 -7.15
C THR A 625 -28.56 -37.60 -7.64
N THR A 626 -29.73 -38.25 -7.60
CA THR A 626 -31.05 -37.68 -7.91
C THR A 626 -31.73 -37.25 -6.62
N MET A 627 -32.14 -35.97 -6.51
CA MET A 627 -32.98 -35.45 -5.43
C MET A 627 -34.46 -35.70 -5.75
N LEU A 628 -35.16 -36.47 -4.91
CA LEU A 628 -36.62 -36.61 -4.95
C LEU A 628 -37.27 -35.82 -3.81
N LYS A 629 -38.19 -34.89 -4.17
CA LYS A 629 -39.19 -34.31 -3.25
C LYS A 629 -40.31 -35.33 -3.02
N THR A 630 -40.74 -35.55 -1.78
CA THR A 630 -42.14 -35.91 -1.46
C THR A 630 -42.55 -35.42 -0.06
N LYS A 631 -43.84 -35.10 0.04
CA LYS A 631 -44.58 -34.48 1.15
C LYS A 631 -45.44 -35.55 1.85
N THR A 632 -45.87 -35.23 3.08
CA THR A 632 -47.09 -35.68 3.83
C THR A 632 -47.18 -37.04 4.55
N SER A 633 -47.25 -36.92 5.90
CA SER A 633 -48.21 -37.48 6.89
C SER A 633 -48.51 -38.99 7.00
N THR A 634 -48.38 -39.57 8.20
CA THR A 634 -49.49 -39.99 9.12
C THR A 634 -49.00 -40.79 10.34
N ALA A 635 -49.87 -40.87 11.35
CA ALA A 635 -49.68 -41.18 12.76
C ALA A 635 -49.40 -42.65 13.19
N SER A 636 -49.00 -42.77 14.47
CA SER A 636 -49.46 -43.73 15.51
C SER A 636 -48.71 -45.05 15.79
N SER A 637 -48.21 -45.19 17.03
CA SER A 637 -48.49 -46.26 18.05
C SER A 637 -47.44 -46.22 19.20
N LEU A 638 -47.81 -45.89 20.46
CA LEU A 638 -48.07 -46.77 21.64
C LEU A 638 -46.91 -47.73 21.99
N SER A 639 -46.43 -47.97 23.24
CA SER A 639 -46.70 -47.51 24.61
C SER A 639 -45.69 -48.12 25.62
N SER A 640 -45.60 -47.54 26.83
CA SER A 640 -45.31 -48.20 28.16
C SER A 640 -43.86 -48.67 28.45
N THR A 641 -43.21 -48.46 29.61
CA THR A 641 -43.56 -48.61 31.05
C THR A 641 -42.48 -47.90 31.91
N THR A 642 -42.77 -47.09 32.94
CA THR A 642 -43.05 -47.39 34.38
C THR A 642 -41.82 -47.43 35.32
N SER A 643 -41.78 -46.43 36.22
CA SER A 643 -41.38 -46.43 37.65
C SER A 643 -39.94 -46.19 38.16
N LEU A 644 -39.92 -45.19 39.06
CA LEU A 644 -38.98 -44.77 40.12
C LEU A 644 -38.88 -45.80 41.29
N ILE A 645 -37.78 -45.77 42.08
CA ILE A 645 -37.72 -45.72 43.59
C ILE A 645 -36.30 -46.07 44.18
N ILE A 646 -35.73 -45.08 44.91
CA ILE A 646 -35.06 -45.02 46.26
C ILE A 646 -33.78 -45.83 46.64
N ALA A 647 -32.68 -45.06 46.90
CA ALA A 647 -31.71 -44.95 48.05
C ALA A 647 -31.23 -46.18 48.88
N PRO A 648 -30.06 -46.16 49.60
CA PRO A 648 -29.75 -45.26 50.75
C PRO A 648 -28.23 -44.85 50.92
N SER A 649 -27.88 -43.64 51.43
CA SER A 649 -27.53 -43.20 52.82
C SER A 649 -26.02 -43.18 53.23
N THR A 650 -25.47 -41.96 53.41
CA THR A 650 -24.61 -41.35 54.51
C THR A 650 -23.50 -42.17 55.23
N PRO A 651 -22.43 -41.58 55.86
CA PRO A 651 -22.34 -40.33 56.67
C PRO A 651 -21.01 -39.51 56.48
N LEU A 652 -20.58 -38.48 57.24
CA LEU A 652 -21.12 -37.35 58.04
C LEU A 652 -19.88 -36.63 58.67
N ILE A 653 -19.73 -35.30 58.46
CA ILE A 653 -19.26 -34.20 59.35
C ILE A 653 -17.95 -34.32 60.19
N THR A 654 -17.04 -33.31 60.09
CA THR A 654 -16.76 -32.28 61.14
C THR A 654 -15.70 -31.24 60.69
N ALA A 655 -16.02 -29.95 60.87
CA ALA A 655 -15.15 -28.75 60.87
C ALA A 655 -14.36 -28.63 62.22
N PRO A 656 -13.58 -27.57 62.61
CA PRO A 656 -13.46 -26.21 62.04
C PRO A 656 -12.08 -25.46 62.15
N SER A 657 -12.09 -24.19 61.68
CA SER A 657 -11.51 -22.95 62.25
C SER A 657 -10.02 -22.53 62.10
N THR A 658 -9.85 -21.40 61.39
CA THR A 658 -9.19 -20.10 61.72
C THR A 658 -7.68 -19.94 61.98
N SER A 659 -7.20 -18.75 61.59
CA SER A 659 -5.95 -18.02 61.94
C SER A 659 -4.74 -18.38 61.05
N SER A 660 -4.16 -17.52 60.20
CA SER A 660 -3.63 -16.15 60.27
C SER A 660 -2.09 -16.15 60.16
N SER A 661 -1.60 -15.40 59.18
CA SER A 661 -0.36 -14.62 59.18
C SER A 661 1.04 -15.28 59.08
N SER A 662 1.91 -14.49 58.43
CA SER A 662 3.39 -14.45 58.46
C SER A 662 4.10 -15.43 57.52
N LEU A 663 4.64 -14.95 56.40
CA LEU A 663 5.88 -14.19 56.17
C LEU A 663 7.08 -15.11 55.86
N SER A 664 7.57 -14.92 54.64
CA SER A 664 8.97 -14.72 54.26
C SER A 664 9.98 -15.88 54.26
N SER A 665 10.75 -15.80 53.18
CA SER A 665 12.19 -16.05 53.03
C SER A 665 12.61 -17.42 52.50
N THR A 666 13.06 -17.49 51.24
CA THR A 666 14.40 -17.20 50.65
C THR A 666 15.40 -18.34 50.82
N THR A 667 16.24 -18.47 49.79
CA THR A 667 17.48 -19.26 49.63
C THR A 667 17.28 -20.72 49.24
N SER A 668 17.60 -21.17 48.01
CA SER A 668 18.80 -21.08 47.16
C SER A 668 19.90 -22.07 47.53
N SER A 669 20.62 -22.50 46.49
CA SER A 669 21.85 -23.31 46.49
C SER A 669 21.65 -24.83 46.65
N THR A 670 22.43 -25.75 46.06
CA THR A 670 23.31 -25.79 44.88
C THR A 670 23.71 -27.28 44.73
N SER A 671 23.92 -27.70 43.48
CA SER A 671 24.88 -28.72 43.01
C SER A 671 25.41 -29.81 43.96
N THR A 672 25.34 -31.06 43.51
CA THR A 672 26.51 -31.95 43.60
C THR A 672 26.54 -32.98 42.48
N SER A 673 27.72 -33.07 41.89
CA SER A 673 28.19 -33.93 40.81
C SER A 673 28.34 -35.40 41.21
N SER A 674 28.14 -36.31 40.26
CA SER A 674 29.07 -37.44 40.08
C SER A 674 28.84 -38.18 38.76
N SER A 675 29.90 -38.22 37.97
CA SER A 675 30.17 -39.06 36.81
C SER A 675 30.25 -40.55 37.16
N THR A 676 29.78 -41.44 36.29
CA THR A 676 30.59 -42.55 35.73
C THR A 676 29.86 -43.31 34.61
N THR A 677 30.67 -43.67 33.63
CA THR A 677 30.47 -44.38 32.37
C THR A 677 30.10 -45.85 32.53
N ALA A 678 29.15 -46.35 31.73
CA ALA A 678 29.27 -47.64 31.03
C ALA A 678 28.22 -47.79 29.93
N SER A 679 28.71 -48.23 28.77
CA SER A 679 28.00 -48.50 27.52
C SER A 679 26.70 -49.29 27.69
N THR A 680 25.66 -48.91 26.96
CA THR A 680 24.55 -49.82 26.66
C THR A 680 24.03 -49.62 25.24
N THR A 681 24.05 -50.76 24.56
CA THR A 681 23.52 -51.15 23.26
C THR A 681 22.26 -50.40 22.81
N ILE A 682 22.29 -49.92 21.56
CA ILE A 682 21.15 -49.39 20.81
C ILE A 682 20.08 -50.49 20.73
N THR A 683 18.96 -50.28 21.41
CA THR A 683 17.70 -50.97 21.11
C THR A 683 16.60 -49.92 21.07
N THR A 684 16.08 -49.69 19.87
CA THR A 684 14.96 -48.81 19.57
C THR A 684 13.67 -49.33 20.21
N THR A 685 13.18 -48.65 21.24
CA THR A 685 11.80 -48.80 21.72
C THR A 685 11.08 -47.48 21.58
N LEU A 686 10.08 -47.44 20.70
CA LEU A 686 9.10 -46.37 20.60
C LEU A 686 8.36 -46.25 21.95
N THR A 687 8.60 -45.16 22.67
CA THR A 687 7.72 -44.74 23.78
C THR A 687 6.69 -43.77 23.22
N THR A 688 5.44 -44.23 23.13
CA THR A 688 4.27 -43.37 22.97
C THR A 688 4.12 -42.49 24.21
N SER A 689 4.36 -41.20 24.05
CA SER A 689 4.03 -40.18 25.05
C SER A 689 2.52 -39.99 25.08
N THR A 690 1.86 -40.60 26.05
CA THR A 690 0.50 -40.19 26.45
C THR A 690 0.61 -38.90 27.25
N THR A 691 0.24 -37.78 26.62
CA THR A 691 0.03 -36.51 27.31
C THR A 691 -1.25 -36.62 28.15
N THR A 692 -1.09 -36.69 29.46
CA THR A 692 -2.16 -36.45 30.42
C THR A 692 -2.54 -34.97 30.36
N THR A 693 -3.72 -34.66 29.81
CA THR A 693 -4.34 -33.34 29.92
C THR A 693 -4.77 -33.11 31.36
N THR A 694 -4.10 -32.19 32.05
CA THR A 694 -4.56 -31.67 33.32
C THR A 694 -5.73 -30.73 33.07
N SER A 695 -6.96 -31.19 33.32
CA SER A 695 -8.15 -30.33 33.33
C SER A 695 -8.04 -29.31 34.47
N VAL A 696 -7.85 -28.04 34.13
CA VAL A 696 -7.96 -26.94 35.09
C VAL A 696 -9.43 -26.83 35.49
N ALA A 697 -9.73 -26.94 36.79
CA ALA A 697 -11.08 -26.73 37.31
C ALA A 697 -11.45 -25.26 37.14
N CYS A 698 -12.53 -24.98 36.40
CA CYS A 698 -12.96 -23.62 36.14
C CYS A 698 -13.96 -23.12 37.20
N ASN A 699 -13.69 -21.95 37.77
CA ASN A 699 -14.54 -21.29 38.77
C ASN A 699 -15.31 -20.07 38.19
N SER A 700 -15.24 -19.85 36.87
CA SER A 700 -15.85 -18.73 36.12
C SER A 700 -16.27 -19.20 34.71
N THR A 701 -17.01 -18.39 33.94
CA THR A 701 -17.39 -18.71 32.54
C THR A 701 -16.19 -18.64 31.58
N PHE A 702 -15.20 -17.80 31.88
CA PHE A 702 -13.95 -17.70 31.12
C PHE A 702 -12.74 -17.95 32.02
N LEU A 703 -11.67 -18.51 31.45
CA LEU A 703 -10.35 -18.60 32.08
C LEU A 703 -9.70 -17.21 32.22
N ASN A 704 -8.60 -17.15 32.97
CA ASN A 704 -7.76 -15.95 32.99
C ASN A 704 -7.21 -15.67 31.59
N GLN A 705 -7.09 -14.37 31.26
CA GLN A 705 -6.57 -13.93 29.96
C GLN A 705 -5.17 -14.49 29.66
N THR A 706 -4.98 -14.93 28.43
CA THR A 706 -3.65 -15.16 27.85
C THR A 706 -3.27 -13.95 27.00
N ILE A 707 -2.03 -13.49 27.12
CA ILE A 707 -1.56 -12.25 26.49
C ILE A 707 -0.45 -12.56 25.48
N TYR A 708 -0.63 -12.10 24.23
CA TYR A 708 0.41 -12.14 23.20
C TYR A 708 0.86 -10.74 22.82
N SER A 709 2.16 -10.53 22.66
CA SER A 709 2.73 -9.26 22.19
C SER A 709 2.58 -9.10 20.68
N LEU A 710 2.21 -7.89 20.25
CA LEU A 710 1.94 -7.52 18.86
C LEU A 710 2.81 -6.32 18.43
N GLY A 711 2.60 -5.86 17.19
CA GLY A 711 3.11 -4.59 16.68
C GLY A 711 2.60 -3.38 17.47
N LEU A 712 3.15 -2.19 17.15
CA LEU A 712 2.78 -0.95 17.85
C LEU A 712 1.32 -0.57 17.57
N SER A 713 0.53 -0.52 18.65
CA SER A 713 -0.86 -0.09 18.71
C SER A 713 -1.83 -0.87 17.82
N PRO A 714 -2.14 -2.14 18.16
CA PRO A 714 -3.15 -2.91 17.46
C PRO A 714 -4.52 -2.28 17.68
N TYR A 715 -5.24 -1.99 16.60
CA TYR A 715 -6.54 -1.32 16.64
C TYR A 715 -7.68 -2.29 16.42
N ALA A 716 -7.62 -3.10 15.37
CA ALA A 716 -8.64 -4.09 15.01
C ALA A 716 -8.03 -5.49 14.88
N VAL A 717 -8.87 -6.51 15.06
CA VAL A 717 -8.52 -7.93 14.90
C VAL A 717 -9.55 -8.65 14.02
N ALA A 718 -9.07 -9.60 13.24
CA ALA A 718 -9.87 -10.60 12.56
C ALA A 718 -9.28 -12.00 12.82
N VAL A 719 -10.15 -13.03 12.79
CA VAL A 719 -9.77 -14.43 12.96
C VAL A 719 -10.22 -15.22 11.74
N ALA A 720 -9.29 -15.95 11.13
CA ALA A 720 -9.55 -16.86 10.02
C ALA A 720 -8.37 -17.82 9.85
N ASP A 721 -8.60 -18.95 9.19
CA ASP A 721 -7.50 -19.81 8.72
C ASP A 721 -6.88 -19.17 7.46
N VAL A 722 -5.68 -18.60 7.58
CA VAL A 722 -4.99 -17.93 6.46
C VAL A 722 -3.90 -18.79 5.84
N ASN A 723 -3.58 -19.95 6.42
CA ASN A 723 -2.56 -20.86 5.91
C ASN A 723 -3.13 -22.21 5.41
N ASN A 724 -4.46 -22.38 5.46
CA ASN A 724 -5.21 -23.58 5.11
C ASN A 724 -4.79 -24.82 5.91
N ASP A 725 -4.29 -24.66 7.14
CA ASP A 725 -3.97 -25.78 8.02
C ASP A 725 -5.18 -26.27 8.83
N ASN A 726 -6.35 -25.67 8.60
CA ASN A 726 -7.49 -25.75 9.46
C ASN A 726 -7.06 -25.42 10.90
N GLN A 727 -6.61 -24.22 11.18
CA GLN A 727 -6.52 -23.64 12.52
C GLN A 727 -6.84 -22.15 12.40
N PRO A 728 -7.63 -21.59 13.32
CA PRO A 728 -7.96 -20.17 13.29
C PRO A 728 -6.73 -19.35 13.64
N ASP A 729 -6.25 -18.55 12.69
CA ASP A 729 -5.14 -17.61 12.86
C ASP A 729 -5.67 -16.23 13.26
N ILE A 730 -4.80 -15.40 13.82
CA ILE A 730 -5.12 -14.03 14.23
C ILE A 730 -4.44 -13.04 13.29
N VAL A 731 -5.22 -12.06 12.81
CA VAL A 731 -4.73 -10.96 11.97
C VAL A 731 -5.09 -9.62 12.63
N THR A 732 -4.11 -8.73 12.83
CA THR A 732 -4.36 -7.42 13.47
C THR A 732 -3.90 -6.25 12.62
N ALA A 733 -4.73 -5.21 12.53
CA ALA A 733 -4.36 -3.93 11.95
C ALA A 733 -3.65 -3.06 12.99
N ASN A 734 -2.46 -2.56 12.67
CA ASN A 734 -1.62 -1.78 13.59
C ASN A 734 -1.63 -0.30 13.20
N TRP A 735 -2.20 0.54 14.07
CA TRP A 735 -2.49 1.93 13.74
C TRP A 735 -1.23 2.78 13.55
N VAL A 736 -0.26 2.72 14.46
CA VAL A 736 0.97 3.54 14.39
C VAL A 736 1.90 3.06 13.29
N SER A 737 2.14 1.74 13.23
CA SER A 737 3.16 1.18 12.34
C SER A 737 2.72 1.11 10.88
N GLY A 738 1.42 1.25 10.58
CA GLY A 738 0.91 1.09 9.22
C GLY A 738 1.17 -0.31 8.67
N THR A 739 1.04 -1.32 9.54
CA THR A 739 1.27 -2.73 9.21
C THR A 739 0.08 -3.58 9.62
N VAL A 740 0.04 -4.80 9.07
CA VAL A 740 -0.79 -5.88 9.56
C VAL A 740 0.10 -6.95 10.16
N SER A 741 -0.22 -7.40 11.38
CA SER A 741 0.43 -8.56 11.99
C SER A 741 -0.40 -9.81 11.77
N VAL A 742 0.23 -10.89 11.36
CA VAL A 742 -0.37 -12.23 11.20
C VAL A 742 0.29 -13.17 12.20
N LEU A 743 -0.52 -13.80 13.04
CA LEU A 743 -0.12 -14.77 14.06
C LEU A 743 -0.75 -16.11 13.70
N LEU A 744 0.06 -17.01 13.16
CA LEU A 744 -0.41 -18.35 12.79
C LEU A 744 -0.57 -19.21 14.04
N ASN A 745 -1.69 -19.91 14.13
CA ASN A 745 -2.00 -20.82 15.22
C ASN A 745 -1.30 -22.16 14.97
N ALA A 746 -0.36 -22.51 15.84
CA ALA A 746 0.38 -23.77 15.73
C ALA A 746 -0.36 -24.96 16.40
N GLY A 747 -1.53 -24.69 16.99
CA GLY A 747 -2.32 -25.65 17.76
C GLY A 747 -1.92 -25.71 19.23
N ASN A 748 -2.78 -26.33 20.04
CA ASN A 748 -2.65 -26.43 21.50
C ASN A 748 -2.49 -25.05 22.18
N ASP A 749 -3.36 -24.09 21.85
CA ASP A 749 -3.40 -22.75 22.43
C ASP A 749 -2.12 -21.92 22.25
N ASN A 750 -1.31 -22.19 21.22
CA ASN A 750 -0.05 -21.49 20.99
C ASN A 750 0.02 -20.83 19.61
N PHE A 751 0.24 -19.52 19.60
CA PHE A 751 0.44 -18.73 18.38
C PHE A 751 1.93 -18.52 18.09
N SER A 752 2.27 -18.59 16.80
CA SER A 752 3.61 -18.27 16.30
C SER A 752 3.96 -16.79 16.51
N SER A 753 5.25 -16.47 16.35
CA SER A 753 5.70 -15.08 16.31
C SER A 753 5.03 -14.33 15.16
N GLN A 754 4.58 -13.11 15.41
CA GLN A 754 3.94 -12.28 14.39
C GLN A 754 4.81 -12.09 13.15
N ILE A 755 4.15 -12.14 11.98
CA ILE A 755 4.73 -11.72 10.70
C ILE A 755 4.03 -10.43 10.29
N ASN A 756 4.81 -9.38 9.99
CA ASN A 756 4.28 -8.08 9.64
C ASN A 756 4.29 -7.86 8.13
N TYR A 757 3.16 -7.39 7.60
CA TYR A 757 3.01 -6.96 6.22
C TYR A 757 2.73 -5.46 6.17
N SER A 758 3.30 -4.78 5.18
CA SER A 758 3.06 -3.35 4.99
C SER A 758 1.60 -3.10 4.58
N ALA A 759 0.97 -2.14 5.25
CA ALA A 759 -0.33 -1.58 4.90
C ALA A 759 -0.16 -0.07 4.58
N GLY A 760 -1.24 0.72 4.68
CA GLY A 760 -1.18 2.18 4.65
C GLY A 760 -1.10 2.78 6.05
N SER A 761 -0.94 4.10 6.16
CA SER A 761 -0.88 4.78 7.46
C SER A 761 -2.24 4.82 8.16
N GLN A 762 -2.23 4.73 9.50
CA GLN A 762 -3.44 4.65 10.35
C GLN A 762 -4.38 3.52 9.91
N SER A 763 -3.90 2.28 9.92
CA SER A 763 -4.72 1.09 9.67
C SER A 763 -5.73 0.90 10.80
N TYR A 764 -7.00 1.22 10.54
CA TYR A 764 -8.07 1.21 11.56
C TYR A 764 -8.84 -0.11 11.61
N SER A 765 -9.03 -0.78 10.48
CA SER A 765 -9.90 -1.94 10.38
C SER A 765 -9.32 -2.97 9.43
N VAL A 766 -9.52 -4.24 9.75
CA VAL A 766 -9.10 -5.40 8.96
C VAL A 766 -10.31 -6.31 8.73
N ALA A 767 -10.45 -6.81 7.51
CA ALA A 767 -11.40 -7.83 7.12
C ALA A 767 -10.67 -8.95 6.37
N ILE A 768 -11.22 -10.15 6.44
CA ILE A 768 -10.67 -11.33 5.78
C ILE A 768 -11.74 -11.93 4.88
N ALA A 769 -11.42 -12.10 3.60
CA ALA A 769 -12.34 -12.67 2.60
C ALA A 769 -11.56 -13.11 1.36
N ASP A 770 -12.06 -14.11 0.65
CA ASP A 770 -11.57 -14.44 -0.70
C ASP A 770 -12.14 -13.44 -1.71
N VAL A 771 -11.31 -12.50 -2.19
CA VAL A 771 -11.75 -11.47 -3.15
C VAL A 771 -11.36 -11.79 -4.59
N ASN A 772 -10.61 -12.85 -4.83
CA ASN A 772 -10.18 -13.24 -6.19
C ASN A 772 -10.76 -14.60 -6.65
N SER A 773 -11.60 -15.22 -5.81
CA SER A 773 -12.24 -16.52 -6.04
C SER A 773 -11.26 -17.68 -6.19
N ASP A 774 -10.12 -17.63 -5.50
CA ASP A 774 -9.12 -18.71 -5.50
C ASP A 774 -9.24 -19.67 -4.28
N ASN A 775 -10.27 -19.48 -3.46
CA ASN A 775 -10.55 -20.16 -2.19
C ASN A 775 -9.47 -19.96 -1.12
N LYS A 776 -8.73 -18.85 -1.16
CA LYS A 776 -7.82 -18.45 -0.09
C LYS A 776 -8.29 -17.14 0.50
N SER A 777 -8.27 -17.07 1.82
CA SER A 777 -8.69 -15.88 2.55
C SER A 777 -7.65 -14.76 2.41
N ASP A 778 -8.01 -13.67 1.73
CA ASP A 778 -7.19 -12.47 1.55
C ASP A 778 -7.40 -11.48 2.71
N ILE A 779 -6.44 -10.55 2.89
CA ILE A 779 -6.54 -9.50 3.93
C ILE A 779 -6.89 -8.16 3.27
N ILE A 780 -7.91 -7.49 3.82
CA ILE A 780 -8.38 -6.18 3.38
C ILE A 780 -8.28 -5.20 4.55
N ILE A 781 -7.68 -4.02 4.34
CA ILE A 781 -7.40 -3.05 5.40
C ILE A 781 -7.89 -1.64 5.04
N ALA A 782 -8.61 -0.99 5.96
CA ALA A 782 -8.92 0.44 5.86
C ALA A 782 -7.78 1.29 6.43
N ASN A 783 -7.18 2.14 5.60
CA ASN A 783 -6.08 3.03 5.99
C ASN A 783 -6.54 4.48 6.02
N GLY A 784 -6.80 4.98 7.23
CA GLY A 784 -7.39 6.30 7.44
C GLY A 784 -6.48 7.42 6.95
N GLY A 785 -5.17 7.29 7.18
CA GLY A 785 -4.18 8.34 6.92
C GLY A 785 -3.86 8.49 5.43
N THR A 786 -3.86 7.40 4.68
CA THR A 786 -3.63 7.41 3.21
C THR A 786 -4.91 7.55 2.40
N HIS A 787 -6.09 7.42 3.01
CA HIS A 787 -7.40 7.45 2.33
C HIS A 787 -7.55 6.31 1.30
N THR A 788 -7.04 5.13 1.67
CA THR A 788 -7.03 3.95 0.81
C THR A 788 -7.52 2.71 1.54
N VAL A 789 -7.93 1.71 0.78
CA VAL A 789 -8.02 0.32 1.21
C VAL A 789 -6.83 -0.45 0.64
N SER A 790 -6.15 -1.22 1.48
CA SER A 790 -5.11 -2.17 1.03
C SER A 790 -5.70 -3.56 0.91
N VAL A 791 -5.39 -4.25 -0.18
CA VAL A 791 -5.76 -5.65 -0.45
C VAL A 791 -4.48 -6.46 -0.58
N LEU A 792 -4.31 -7.46 0.28
CA LEU A 792 -3.17 -8.37 0.30
C LEU A 792 -3.69 -9.76 -0.07
N LEU A 793 -3.40 -10.19 -1.30
CA LEU A 793 -3.81 -11.49 -1.79
C LEU A 793 -2.99 -12.60 -1.13
N ASN A 794 -3.65 -13.68 -0.74
CA ASN A 794 -3.03 -14.79 -0.02
C ASN A 794 -2.38 -15.79 -0.98
N THR A 795 -1.16 -16.22 -0.64
CA THR A 795 -0.45 -17.26 -1.42
C THR A 795 -0.93 -18.67 -1.06
N GLY A 796 -1.56 -18.84 0.11
CA GLY A 796 -2.20 -20.07 0.59
C GLY A 796 -1.42 -20.82 1.67
N ASN A 797 -0.33 -20.25 2.17
CA ASN A 797 0.51 -20.83 3.24
C ASN A 797 0.71 -19.86 4.43
N GLY A 798 -0.15 -18.85 4.57
CA GLY A 798 -0.01 -17.78 5.56
C GLY A 798 0.92 -16.64 5.12
N SER A 799 1.42 -16.68 3.88
CA SER A 799 2.15 -15.58 3.24
C SER A 799 1.29 -14.80 2.26
N PHE A 800 1.53 -13.50 2.12
CA PHE A 800 0.74 -12.61 1.27
C PHE A 800 1.59 -11.92 0.20
N PHE A 801 0.97 -11.67 -0.95
CA PHE A 801 1.55 -10.81 -1.98
C PHE A 801 1.64 -9.35 -1.49
N PRO A 802 2.52 -8.52 -2.09
CA PRO A 802 2.54 -7.10 -1.79
C PRO A 802 1.16 -6.45 -1.95
N GLN A 803 0.83 -5.52 -1.06
CA GLN A 803 -0.46 -4.84 -1.05
C GLN A 803 -0.77 -4.16 -2.39
N THR A 804 -2.01 -4.28 -2.84
CA THR A 804 -2.60 -3.41 -3.86
C THR A 804 -3.51 -2.41 -3.17
N THR A 805 -3.37 -1.13 -3.50
CA THR A 805 -4.12 -0.05 -2.84
C THR A 805 -5.21 0.52 -3.74
N TYR A 806 -6.40 0.67 -3.19
CA TYR A 806 -7.55 1.31 -3.85
C TYR A 806 -7.92 2.59 -3.12
N ALA A 807 -8.07 3.69 -3.86
CA ALA A 807 -8.48 4.97 -3.27
C ALA A 807 -9.95 4.94 -2.84
N VAL A 808 -10.22 5.35 -1.62
CA VAL A 808 -11.57 5.58 -1.07
C VAL A 808 -11.74 7.04 -0.68
N ASP A 809 -12.84 7.43 -0.03
CA ASP A 809 -12.99 8.80 0.46
C ASP A 809 -12.15 9.05 1.73
N LEU A 810 -12.22 10.27 2.27
CA LEU A 810 -11.30 10.74 3.30
C LEU A 810 -11.52 10.00 4.63
N GLY A 811 -10.44 9.42 5.15
CA GLY A 811 -10.37 8.82 6.48
C GLY A 811 -11.23 7.57 6.65
N PRO A 812 -11.04 6.50 5.86
CA PRO A 812 -11.73 5.23 6.08
C PRO A 812 -11.34 4.67 7.46
N GLN A 813 -12.33 4.35 8.29
CA GLN A 813 -12.12 3.78 9.63
C GLN A 813 -12.63 2.36 9.79
N SER A 814 -13.56 1.93 8.95
CA SER A 814 -14.12 0.59 8.98
C SER A 814 -14.18 0.03 7.57
N VAL A 815 -13.92 -1.27 7.43
CA VAL A 815 -14.10 -2.01 6.18
C VAL A 815 -14.91 -3.28 6.44
N VAL A 816 -15.82 -3.59 5.53
CA VAL A 816 -16.57 -4.87 5.47
C VAL A 816 -16.44 -5.39 4.04
N VAL A 817 -16.31 -6.72 3.90
CA VAL A 817 -16.20 -7.39 2.61
C VAL A 817 -17.38 -8.32 2.43
N VAL A 818 -18.24 -8.03 1.45
CA VAL A 818 -19.51 -8.73 1.24
C VAL A 818 -20.08 -8.42 -0.14
N ASP A 819 -20.76 -9.38 -0.76
CA ASP A 819 -21.45 -9.19 -2.05
C ASP A 819 -22.70 -8.32 -1.85
N VAL A 820 -22.65 -7.06 -2.27
CA VAL A 820 -23.77 -6.12 -2.12
C VAL A 820 -24.57 -5.94 -3.41
N ASP A 821 -24.11 -6.43 -4.55
CA ASP A 821 -24.83 -6.36 -5.81
C ASP A 821 -25.42 -7.70 -6.29
N SER A 822 -25.25 -8.75 -5.50
CA SER A 822 -25.74 -10.12 -5.72
C SER A 822 -25.10 -10.79 -6.94
N ASP A 823 -23.84 -10.48 -7.24
CA ASP A 823 -23.10 -11.08 -8.35
C ASP A 823 -22.20 -12.27 -7.95
N ASN A 824 -22.25 -12.67 -6.68
CA ASN A 824 -21.43 -13.67 -5.99
C ASN A 824 -19.93 -13.34 -5.90
N LYS A 825 -19.56 -12.06 -5.94
CA LYS A 825 -18.20 -11.61 -5.70
C LYS A 825 -18.20 -10.66 -4.52
N PRO A 826 -17.39 -10.89 -3.48
CA PRO A 826 -17.38 -10.01 -2.33
C PRO A 826 -16.86 -8.61 -2.70
N ASP A 827 -17.68 -7.60 -2.46
CA ASP A 827 -17.35 -6.18 -2.64
C ASP A 827 -16.76 -5.60 -1.36
N ILE A 828 -16.09 -4.45 -1.47
CA ILE A 828 -15.53 -3.74 -0.31
C ILE A 828 -16.41 -2.53 0.03
N VAL A 829 -16.88 -2.44 1.26
CA VAL A 829 -17.62 -1.28 1.79
C VAL A 829 -16.81 -0.62 2.90
N THR A 830 -16.65 0.69 2.84
CA THR A 830 -15.90 1.49 3.82
C THR A 830 -16.72 2.61 4.43
N ALA A 831 -16.50 2.90 5.72
CA ALA A 831 -16.99 4.09 6.40
C ALA A 831 -15.91 5.17 6.45
N ASN A 832 -16.15 6.32 5.81
CA ASN A 832 -15.17 7.39 5.64
C ASN A 832 -15.47 8.57 6.55
N ARG A 833 -14.80 8.59 7.71
CA ARG A 833 -15.04 9.56 8.77
C ARG A 833 -14.83 11.01 8.30
N GLY A 834 -13.78 11.25 7.52
CA GLY A 834 -13.37 12.59 7.09
C GLY A 834 -14.29 13.23 6.04
N SER A 835 -15.00 12.42 5.25
CA SER A 835 -15.89 12.88 4.17
C SER A 835 -17.38 12.79 4.50
N ASN A 836 -17.78 12.15 5.60
CA ASN A 836 -19.18 11.84 5.94
C ASN A 836 -19.87 10.96 4.87
N THR A 837 -19.11 9.99 4.34
CA THR A 837 -19.58 9.10 3.27
C THR A 837 -19.27 7.64 3.58
N ILE A 838 -19.91 6.74 2.85
CA ILE A 838 -19.39 5.40 2.60
C ILE A 838 -18.86 5.31 1.17
N SER A 839 -17.86 4.45 0.95
CA SER A 839 -17.41 4.08 -0.40
C SER A 839 -17.59 2.58 -0.61
N ILE A 840 -18.12 2.20 -1.77
CA ILE A 840 -18.31 0.83 -2.21
C ILE A 840 -17.40 0.59 -3.41
N LEU A 841 -16.53 -0.40 -3.32
CA LEU A 841 -15.71 -0.86 -4.42
C LEU A 841 -16.25 -2.21 -4.89
N PHE A 842 -16.88 -2.21 -6.06
CA PHE A 842 -17.44 -3.44 -6.65
C PHE A 842 -16.33 -4.34 -7.16
N ASN A 843 -16.41 -5.64 -6.88
CA ASN A 843 -15.39 -6.59 -7.27
C ASN A 843 -15.70 -7.19 -8.64
N ILE A 844 -14.72 -7.28 -9.53
CA ILE A 844 -14.91 -7.99 -10.81
C ILE A 844 -14.53 -9.48 -10.75
N GLY A 845 -14.08 -9.96 -9.57
CA GLY A 845 -13.93 -11.38 -9.25
C GLY A 845 -12.54 -11.93 -9.55
N ASN A 846 -11.53 -11.07 -9.53
CA ASN A 846 -10.12 -11.41 -9.67
C ASN A 846 -9.25 -10.61 -8.68
N GLY A 847 -9.86 -10.08 -7.60
CA GLY A 847 -9.21 -9.20 -6.65
C GLY A 847 -8.99 -7.78 -7.17
N THR A 848 -9.59 -7.40 -8.30
CA THR A 848 -9.55 -6.02 -8.81
C THR A 848 -10.88 -5.31 -8.67
N PHE A 849 -10.79 -4.03 -8.36
CA PHE A 849 -11.93 -3.19 -8.04
C PHE A 849 -11.92 -1.95 -8.93
N PRO A 850 -12.97 -1.68 -9.73
CA PRO A 850 -13.14 -0.44 -10.46
C PRO A 850 -13.29 0.76 -9.50
N PRO A 851 -13.35 2.00 -10.03
CA PRO A 851 -13.54 3.18 -9.21
C PRO A 851 -14.73 3.07 -8.26
N LYS A 852 -14.54 3.54 -7.02
CA LYS A 852 -15.55 3.49 -5.96
C LYS A 852 -16.85 4.20 -6.34
N THR A 853 -17.95 3.71 -5.79
CA THR A 853 -19.23 4.43 -5.70
C THR A 853 -19.39 5.01 -4.30
N THR A 854 -19.89 6.23 -4.19
CA THR A 854 -19.98 6.96 -2.90
C THR A 854 -21.43 7.26 -2.53
N TYR A 855 -21.78 7.06 -1.26
CA TYR A 855 -23.06 7.46 -0.68
C TYR A 855 -22.84 8.34 0.55
N THR A 856 -23.68 9.36 0.72
CA THR A 856 -23.64 10.22 1.91
C THR A 856 -24.39 9.57 3.07
N VAL A 857 -23.78 9.64 4.25
CA VAL A 857 -24.34 9.11 5.50
C VAL A 857 -24.38 10.20 6.57
N GLY A 858 -24.58 9.85 7.85
CA GLY A 858 -24.49 10.82 8.94
C GLY A 858 -23.07 11.37 9.13
N ALA A 859 -22.91 12.34 10.03
CA ALA A 859 -21.62 12.99 10.24
C ALA A 859 -20.64 12.10 11.02
N GLU A 860 -19.40 12.06 10.53
CA GLU A 860 -18.28 11.25 11.03
C GLU A 860 -18.66 9.76 11.19
N PRO A 861 -18.94 9.05 10.08
CA PRO A 861 -19.19 7.61 10.13
C PRO A 861 -17.90 6.88 10.44
N VAL A 862 -17.94 5.99 11.43
CA VAL A 862 -16.74 5.33 11.97
C VAL A 862 -16.81 3.81 11.91
N SER A 863 -18.01 3.23 11.82
CA SER A 863 -18.24 1.80 11.71
C SER A 863 -19.34 1.51 10.70
N VAL A 864 -19.19 0.41 9.96
CA VAL A 864 -20.17 -0.08 8.98
C VAL A 864 -20.47 -1.55 9.25
N ALA A 865 -21.74 -1.92 9.14
CA ALA A 865 -22.25 -3.28 9.20
C ALA A 865 -23.23 -3.51 8.03
N VAL A 866 -23.43 -4.78 7.67
CA VAL A 866 -24.25 -5.16 6.52
C VAL A 866 -25.17 -6.32 6.90
N ALA A 867 -26.47 -6.19 6.64
CA ALA A 867 -27.48 -7.23 6.85
C ALA A 867 -28.77 -6.89 6.09
N ASP A 868 -29.64 -7.87 5.85
CA ASP A 868 -30.98 -7.64 5.29
C ASP A 868 -31.91 -7.05 6.38
N MET A 869 -32.11 -5.73 6.36
CA MET A 869 -32.84 -5.02 7.40
C MET A 869 -34.35 -4.91 7.10
N ASN A 870 -34.79 -5.31 5.90
CA ASN A 870 -36.18 -5.19 5.47
C ASN A 870 -36.83 -6.54 5.04
N SER A 871 -36.11 -7.65 5.20
CA SER A 871 -36.51 -9.01 4.85
C SER A 871 -36.79 -9.22 3.35
N ASP A 872 -36.07 -8.53 2.48
CA ASP A 872 -36.17 -8.68 1.03
C ASP A 872 -35.06 -9.55 0.38
N ASN A 873 -34.21 -10.15 1.22
CA ASN A 873 -33.02 -10.93 0.90
C ASN A 873 -31.92 -10.15 0.17
N LYS A 874 -31.89 -8.82 0.29
CA LYS A 874 -30.78 -8.00 -0.18
C LYS A 874 -30.07 -7.40 1.02
N LEU A 875 -28.75 -7.37 0.93
CA LEU A 875 -27.93 -6.87 2.01
C LEU A 875 -27.94 -5.34 2.03
N ASP A 876 -28.44 -4.77 3.13
CA ASP A 876 -28.50 -3.33 3.38
C ASP A 876 -27.28 -2.87 4.18
N ILE A 877 -26.97 -1.57 4.10
CA ILE A 877 -25.82 -0.99 4.81
C ILE A 877 -26.29 -0.19 6.03
N VAL A 878 -25.62 -0.41 7.17
CA VAL A 878 -25.83 0.34 8.41
C VAL A 878 -24.52 1.00 8.84
N THR A 879 -24.53 2.29 9.16
CA THR A 879 -23.35 3.02 9.68
C THR A 879 -23.59 3.62 11.05
N ALA A 880 -22.59 3.58 11.92
CA ALA A 880 -22.56 4.36 13.16
C ALA A 880 -21.91 5.74 12.91
N ASN A 881 -22.65 6.81 13.21
CA ASN A 881 -22.26 8.19 12.93
C ASN A 881 -21.91 8.91 14.23
N MET A 882 -20.61 8.96 14.55
CA MET A 882 -20.10 9.40 15.84
C MET A 882 -20.54 10.83 16.19
N LYS A 883 -20.46 11.76 15.24
CA LYS A 883 -20.78 13.16 15.51
C LYS A 883 -22.28 13.44 15.51
N SER A 884 -23.04 12.72 14.69
CA SER A 884 -24.49 12.89 14.60
C SER A 884 -25.26 12.21 15.74
N ASN A 885 -24.64 11.29 16.49
CA ASN A 885 -25.32 10.44 17.47
C ASN A 885 -26.48 9.66 16.84
N THR A 886 -26.27 9.18 15.60
CA THR A 886 -27.25 8.42 14.84
C THR A 886 -26.61 7.18 14.23
N VAL A 887 -27.47 6.26 13.81
CA VAL A 887 -27.12 5.31 12.76
C VAL A 887 -27.78 5.72 11.45
N SER A 888 -27.14 5.45 10.32
CA SER A 888 -27.75 5.56 8.98
C SER A 888 -28.03 4.17 8.44
N VAL A 889 -29.21 3.96 7.88
CA VAL A 889 -29.63 2.71 7.22
C VAL A 889 -29.91 3.01 5.75
N LEU A 890 -29.23 2.30 4.86
CA LEU A 890 -29.33 2.45 3.41
C LEU A 890 -29.86 1.13 2.85
N LEU A 891 -31.11 1.16 2.37
CA LEU A 891 -31.76 -0.03 1.82
C LEU A 891 -31.32 -0.31 0.39
N ASN A 892 -30.91 -1.54 0.12
CA ASN A 892 -30.39 -1.99 -1.16
C ASN A 892 -31.53 -2.25 -2.15
N THR A 893 -31.37 -1.79 -3.39
CA THR A 893 -32.36 -2.01 -4.45
C THR A 893 -32.12 -3.31 -5.23
N GLY A 894 -31.00 -4.00 -5.01
CA GLY A 894 -30.70 -5.35 -5.53
C GLY A 894 -29.86 -5.37 -6.81
N ASN A 895 -29.14 -4.29 -7.08
CA ASN A 895 -28.27 -4.10 -8.24
C ASN A 895 -27.05 -3.25 -7.87
N GLY A 896 -26.62 -3.32 -6.61
CA GLY A 896 -25.55 -2.51 -6.05
C GLY A 896 -25.92 -1.03 -5.82
N THR A 897 -27.18 -0.64 -6.01
CA THR A 897 -27.62 0.73 -5.69
C THR A 897 -28.43 0.79 -4.39
N PHE A 898 -28.31 1.91 -3.68
CA PHE A 898 -28.93 2.10 -2.37
C PHE A 898 -29.89 3.28 -2.35
N SER A 899 -30.97 3.12 -1.60
CA SER A 899 -31.91 4.19 -1.29
C SER A 899 -31.24 5.26 -0.43
N PRO A 900 -31.75 6.51 -0.44
CA PRO A 900 -31.28 7.54 0.49
C PRO A 900 -31.32 7.05 1.94
N GLN A 901 -30.33 7.45 2.73
CA GLN A 901 -30.22 7.06 4.13
C GLN A 901 -31.48 7.43 4.93
N THR A 902 -31.92 6.51 5.80
CA THR A 902 -32.81 6.82 6.92
C THR A 902 -31.98 6.81 8.21
N THR A 903 -32.21 7.77 9.10
CA THR A 903 -31.41 7.91 10.33
C THR A 903 -32.23 7.60 11.58
N TYR A 904 -31.58 6.95 12.55
CA TYR A 904 -32.16 6.65 13.85
C TYR A 904 -31.24 7.16 14.96
N ALA A 905 -31.80 7.81 15.97
CA ALA A 905 -31.04 8.32 17.10
C ALA A 905 -30.55 7.18 17.99
N VAL A 906 -29.30 7.27 18.40
CA VAL A 906 -28.64 6.35 19.36
C VAL A 906 -27.93 7.17 20.46
N GLY A 907 -27.19 6.51 21.34
CA GLY A 907 -26.38 7.19 22.36
C GLY A 907 -25.29 8.11 21.77
N ALA A 908 -24.70 8.95 22.62
CA ALA A 908 -23.72 9.95 22.18
C ALA A 908 -22.37 9.33 21.82
N MET A 909 -21.77 9.83 20.72
CA MET A 909 -20.53 9.32 20.12
C MET A 909 -20.61 7.81 19.84
N SER A 910 -21.53 7.40 18.95
CA SER A 910 -21.59 6.00 18.53
C SER A 910 -20.37 5.65 17.66
N VAL A 911 -19.57 4.69 18.12
CA VAL A 911 -18.27 4.36 17.50
C VAL A 911 -18.18 2.98 16.88
N ALA A 912 -19.10 2.09 17.24
CA ALA A 912 -19.22 0.77 16.63
C ALA A 912 -20.69 0.43 16.38
N VAL A 913 -20.95 -0.35 15.34
CA VAL A 913 -22.25 -0.93 15.04
C VAL A 913 -22.12 -2.43 14.76
N ALA A 914 -23.03 -3.21 15.31
CA ALA A 914 -23.24 -4.62 15.00
C ALA A 914 -24.71 -4.86 14.63
N VAL A 915 -24.95 -5.91 13.85
CA VAL A 915 -26.28 -6.33 13.43
C VAL A 915 -26.48 -7.80 13.76
N ALA A 916 -27.57 -8.13 14.46
CA ALA A 916 -27.89 -9.49 14.88
C ALA A 916 -29.35 -9.57 15.31
N ASP A 917 -29.98 -10.74 15.16
CA ASP A 917 -31.26 -11.01 15.82
C ASP A 917 -31.02 -11.30 17.31
N ILE A 918 -31.45 -10.37 18.16
CA ILE A 918 -31.29 -10.48 19.63
C ILE A 918 -32.61 -10.78 20.33
N ASN A 919 -33.74 -10.84 19.61
CA ASN A 919 -35.05 -11.14 20.17
C ASN A 919 -35.68 -12.42 19.60
N ASN A 920 -34.95 -13.14 18.75
CA ASN A 920 -35.32 -14.38 18.08
C ASN A 920 -36.56 -14.25 17.18
N ASP A 921 -36.77 -13.09 16.54
CA ASP A 921 -37.87 -12.86 15.61
C ASP A 921 -37.49 -13.01 14.12
N ASN A 922 -36.26 -13.45 13.85
CA ASN A 922 -35.60 -13.59 12.56
C ASN A 922 -35.44 -12.27 11.79
N LYS A 923 -35.39 -11.12 12.47
CA LYS A 923 -35.04 -9.84 11.86
C LYS A 923 -33.80 -9.30 12.54
N PRO A 924 -32.75 -8.94 11.79
CA PRO A 924 -31.55 -8.39 12.38
C PRO A 924 -31.87 -7.02 13.01
N ASP A 925 -31.52 -6.88 14.28
CA ASP A 925 -31.58 -5.65 15.06
C ASP A 925 -30.25 -4.90 14.97
N ILE A 926 -30.24 -3.61 15.34
CA ILE A 926 -29.03 -2.78 15.37
C ILE A 926 -28.55 -2.59 16.81
N ILE A 927 -27.27 -2.82 17.04
CA ILE A 927 -26.59 -2.63 18.32
C ILE A 927 -25.44 -1.62 18.12
N THR A 928 -25.35 -0.58 18.95
CA THR A 928 -24.25 0.41 18.87
C THR A 928 -23.52 0.60 20.19
N ALA A 929 -22.20 0.79 20.13
CA ALA A 929 -21.40 1.24 21.28
C ALA A 929 -21.26 2.75 21.30
N ASN A 930 -21.65 3.39 22.41
CA ASN A 930 -21.73 4.84 22.53
C ASN A 930 -20.69 5.36 23.53
N GLN A 931 -19.55 5.79 22.99
CA GLN A 931 -18.34 6.06 23.75
C GLN A 931 -18.53 7.15 24.82
N ALA A 932 -19.27 8.22 24.51
CA ALA A 932 -19.45 9.33 25.44
C ALA A 932 -20.57 9.11 26.45
N SER A 933 -21.47 8.15 26.18
CA SER A 933 -22.60 7.84 27.08
C SER A 933 -22.32 6.69 28.03
N ASP A 934 -21.21 5.95 27.85
CA ASP A 934 -20.92 4.70 28.57
C ASP A 934 -22.08 3.68 28.45
N THR A 935 -22.71 3.62 27.27
CA THR A 935 -23.84 2.73 26.98
C THR A 935 -23.68 1.96 25.68
N ILE A 936 -24.38 0.83 25.60
CA ILE A 936 -24.79 0.21 24.34
C ILE A 936 -26.23 0.61 24.03
N THR A 937 -26.54 0.94 22.77
CA THR A 937 -27.91 1.15 22.30
C THR A 937 -28.37 -0.06 21.50
N VAL A 938 -29.62 -0.48 21.72
CA VAL A 938 -30.33 -1.50 20.94
C VAL A 938 -31.52 -0.85 20.23
N LEU A 939 -31.64 -1.11 18.93
CA LEU A 939 -32.77 -0.72 18.09
C LEU A 939 -33.41 -1.99 17.50
N LEU A 940 -34.58 -2.36 18.04
CA LEU A 940 -35.31 -3.53 17.57
C LEU A 940 -35.96 -3.27 16.21
N ASN A 941 -35.69 -4.13 15.24
CA ASN A 941 -36.17 -4.06 13.87
C ASN A 941 -37.63 -4.52 13.77
N LYS A 942 -38.44 -3.80 13.00
CA LYS A 942 -39.84 -4.17 12.73
C LYS A 942 -39.97 -5.10 11.52
N GLY A 943 -38.92 -5.26 10.73
CA GLY A 943 -38.83 -6.16 9.57
C GLY A 943 -39.23 -5.50 8.25
N ASN A 944 -39.14 -4.17 8.19
CA ASN A 944 -39.43 -3.39 6.98
C ASN A 944 -38.41 -2.25 6.79
N GLY A 945 -37.23 -2.37 7.40
CA GLY A 945 -36.21 -1.32 7.45
C GLY A 945 -36.50 -0.21 8.45
N SER A 946 -37.54 -0.33 9.29
CA SER A 946 -37.83 0.61 10.38
C SER A 946 -37.65 0.00 11.76
N PHE A 947 -37.28 0.84 12.73
CA PHE A 947 -36.89 0.40 14.07
C PHE A 947 -37.83 0.96 15.15
N SER A 948 -37.82 0.29 16.30
CA SER A 948 -38.44 0.75 17.54
C SER A 948 -37.61 1.86 18.20
N SER A 949 -38.12 2.44 19.28
CA SER A 949 -37.35 3.40 20.07
C SER A 949 -36.09 2.75 20.64
N GLN A 950 -34.99 3.49 20.67
CA GLN A 950 -33.74 3.05 21.29
C GLN A 950 -33.92 2.60 22.74
N ILE A 951 -33.24 1.51 23.09
CA ILE A 951 -33.08 1.02 24.46
C ILE A 951 -31.59 1.09 24.80
N ASN A 952 -31.25 1.69 25.94
CA ASN A 952 -29.87 1.89 26.35
C ASN A 952 -29.51 1.03 27.55
N TYR A 953 -28.38 0.33 27.45
CA TYR A 953 -27.81 -0.49 28.51
C TYR A 953 -26.48 0.10 28.96
N ALA A 954 -26.32 0.35 30.26
CA ALA A 954 -25.08 0.88 30.82
C ALA A 954 -23.99 -0.20 30.77
N VAL A 955 -22.81 0.19 30.31
CA VAL A 955 -21.62 -0.67 30.25
C VAL A 955 -20.45 -0.01 30.99
N GLY A 956 -19.22 -0.48 30.81
CA GLY A 956 -18.04 0.19 31.35
C GLY A 956 -17.72 1.48 30.58
N ARG A 957 -16.66 2.17 31.02
CA ARG A 957 -16.36 3.51 30.49
C ARG A 957 -15.76 3.49 29.09
N SER A 958 -16.25 4.37 28.23
CA SER A 958 -15.78 4.62 26.88
C SER A 958 -15.71 3.35 26.02
N PRO A 959 -16.85 2.71 25.71
CA PRO A 959 -16.86 1.49 24.91
C PRO A 959 -16.54 1.75 23.43
N PRO A 960 -15.40 1.24 22.89
CA PRO A 960 -14.98 1.51 21.50
C PRO A 960 -15.45 0.45 20.49
N SER A 961 -15.90 -0.73 20.94
CA SER A 961 -16.24 -1.85 20.06
C SER A 961 -17.37 -2.69 20.66
N VAL A 962 -18.16 -3.33 19.80
CA VAL A 962 -19.23 -4.26 20.18
C VAL A 962 -19.20 -5.49 19.27
N ALA A 963 -19.36 -6.66 19.88
CA ALA A 963 -19.53 -7.94 19.22
C ALA A 963 -20.80 -8.62 19.75
N VAL A 964 -21.38 -9.50 18.94
CA VAL A 964 -22.60 -10.25 19.29
C VAL A 964 -22.36 -11.74 19.03
N ALA A 965 -22.55 -12.56 20.05
CA ALA A 965 -22.39 -14.01 20.00
C ALA A 965 -23.07 -14.66 21.21
N ASP A 966 -23.49 -15.91 21.09
CA ASP A 966 -23.90 -16.72 22.24
C ASP A 966 -22.66 -17.15 23.02
N VAL A 967 -22.38 -16.52 24.17
CA VAL A 967 -21.15 -16.78 24.95
C VAL A 967 -21.39 -17.62 26.19
N ASN A 968 -22.57 -18.22 26.31
CA ASN A 968 -22.90 -19.13 27.42
C ASN A 968 -23.53 -20.44 26.92
N ASN A 969 -23.61 -20.64 25.60
CA ASN A 969 -24.20 -21.77 24.90
C ASN A 969 -25.70 -21.98 25.21
N ASP A 970 -26.45 -20.91 25.41
CA ASP A 970 -27.90 -20.97 25.65
C ASP A 970 -28.76 -20.74 24.39
N ASN A 971 -28.11 -20.59 23.23
CA ASN A 971 -28.66 -20.25 21.91
C ASN A 971 -29.29 -18.85 21.82
N GLN A 972 -28.90 -17.93 22.69
CA GLN A 972 -29.30 -16.52 22.60
C GLN A 972 -28.07 -15.65 22.33
N SER A 973 -28.19 -14.73 21.38
CA SER A 973 -27.11 -13.79 21.05
C SER A 973 -26.88 -12.81 22.20
N ASP A 974 -25.72 -12.85 22.83
CA ASP A 974 -25.29 -11.93 23.88
C ASP A 974 -24.53 -10.73 23.31
N ILE A 975 -24.41 -9.66 24.10
CA ILE A 975 -23.63 -8.47 23.72
C ILE A 975 -22.31 -8.43 24.49
N ILE A 976 -21.21 -8.27 23.76
CA ILE A 976 -19.85 -8.16 24.29
C ILE A 976 -19.28 -6.81 23.86
N THR A 977 -18.72 -6.04 24.79
CA THR A 977 -18.12 -4.73 24.48
C THR A 977 -16.86 -4.48 25.30
N THR A 978 -15.84 -3.89 24.67
CA THR A 978 -14.63 -3.43 25.37
C THR A 978 -14.90 -2.10 26.06
N ASN A 979 -14.13 -1.79 27.11
CA ASN A 979 -14.27 -0.56 27.87
C ASN A 979 -12.91 0.11 28.00
N GLN A 980 -12.62 1.03 27.08
CA GLN A 980 -11.28 1.59 26.88
C GLN A 980 -10.69 2.18 28.16
N ASN A 981 -11.50 2.93 28.91
CA ASN A 981 -11.05 3.63 30.11
C ASN A 981 -11.15 2.79 31.39
N SER A 982 -11.71 1.58 31.29
CA SER A 982 -11.84 0.65 32.42
C SER A 982 -10.88 -0.54 32.34
N ASN A 983 -10.24 -0.76 31.17
CA ASN A 983 -9.42 -1.96 30.88
C ASN A 983 -10.18 -3.27 31.14
N THR A 984 -11.47 -3.29 30.76
CA THR A 984 -12.35 -4.45 30.93
C THR A 984 -13.13 -4.74 29.65
N VAL A 985 -13.62 -5.96 29.51
CA VAL A 985 -14.74 -6.33 28.63
C VAL A 985 -16.01 -6.45 29.47
N SER A 986 -17.13 -5.93 28.98
CA SER A 986 -18.47 -6.13 29.54
C SER A 986 -19.23 -7.14 28.70
N ILE A 987 -19.87 -8.11 29.35
CA ILE A 987 -20.74 -9.11 28.74
C ILE A 987 -22.15 -8.91 29.29
N LEU A 988 -23.11 -8.72 28.39
CA LEU A 988 -24.53 -8.58 28.70
C LEU A 988 -25.23 -9.83 28.17
N LEU A 989 -25.61 -10.73 29.08
CA LEU A 989 -26.30 -11.96 28.73
C LEU A 989 -27.75 -11.66 28.35
N ASN A 990 -28.22 -12.23 27.26
CA ASN A 990 -29.55 -12.04 26.72
C ASN A 990 -30.59 -12.89 27.47
N THR A 991 -31.80 -12.36 27.62
CA THR A 991 -32.95 -13.09 28.20
C THR A 991 -33.89 -13.67 27.13
N GLY A 992 -33.57 -13.47 25.84
CA GLY A 992 -34.22 -14.14 24.70
C GLY A 992 -35.34 -13.36 24.04
N ASN A 993 -35.59 -12.15 24.52
CA ASN A 993 -36.64 -11.24 24.03
C ASN A 993 -36.06 -9.85 23.70
N GLY A 994 -34.73 -9.74 23.52
CA GLY A 994 -34.03 -8.47 23.31
C GLY A 994 -33.82 -7.66 24.58
N THR A 995 -33.98 -8.25 25.77
CA THR A 995 -33.56 -7.64 27.04
C THR A 995 -32.36 -8.38 27.63
N PHE A 996 -31.58 -7.70 28.48
CA PHE A 996 -30.30 -8.20 28.96
C PHE A 996 -30.19 -8.15 30.48
N PHE A 997 -29.48 -9.12 31.05
CA PHE A 997 -29.05 -9.09 32.44
C PHE A 997 -28.03 -7.96 32.68
N PRO A 998 -27.82 -7.55 33.94
CA PRO A 998 -26.73 -6.63 34.27
C PRO A 998 -25.38 -7.14 33.74
N GLN A 999 -24.54 -6.22 33.27
CA GLN A 999 -23.22 -6.55 32.73
C GLN A 999 -22.36 -7.34 33.73
N THR A 1000 -21.65 -8.33 33.22
CA THR A 1000 -20.51 -8.96 33.91
C THR A 1000 -19.23 -8.45 33.27
N THR A 1001 -18.20 -8.13 34.07
CA THR A 1001 -16.95 -7.57 33.56
C THR A 1001 -15.76 -8.49 33.77
N TYR A 1002 -14.86 -8.51 32.79
CA TYR A 1002 -13.60 -9.26 32.80
C TYR A 1002 -12.44 -8.30 32.53
N ALA A 1003 -11.37 -8.40 33.31
CA ALA A 1003 -10.18 -7.58 33.12
C ALA A 1003 -9.41 -8.01 31.87
N VAL A 1004 -8.94 -7.05 31.09
CA VAL A 1004 -8.12 -7.24 29.89
C VAL A 1004 -6.90 -6.31 29.92
N GLY A 1005 -6.06 -6.34 28.88
CA GLY A 1005 -4.94 -5.43 28.74
C GLY A 1005 -5.34 -3.94 28.62
N ALA A 1006 -4.32 -3.08 28.57
CA ALA A 1006 -4.50 -1.63 28.63
C ALA A 1006 -5.10 -1.05 27.35
N VAL A 1007 -6.13 -0.22 27.50
CA VAL A 1007 -6.82 0.50 26.41
C VAL A 1007 -7.36 -0.49 25.37
N PRO A 1008 -8.32 -1.35 25.75
CA PRO A 1008 -8.88 -2.35 24.84
C PRO A 1008 -9.69 -1.66 23.74
N GLN A 1009 -9.39 -1.95 22.46
CA GLN A 1009 -9.88 -1.19 21.31
C GLN A 1009 -10.89 -1.95 20.44
N SER A 1010 -10.66 -3.23 20.18
CA SER A 1010 -11.55 -4.09 19.40
C SER A 1010 -11.80 -5.39 20.16
N VAL A 1011 -13.02 -5.93 20.01
CA VAL A 1011 -13.38 -7.27 20.46
C VAL A 1011 -14.02 -8.06 19.33
N ILE A 1012 -13.65 -9.33 19.24
CA ILE A 1012 -14.32 -10.32 18.41
C ILE A 1012 -14.53 -11.60 19.24
N VAL A 1013 -15.44 -12.44 18.76
CA VAL A 1013 -15.74 -13.74 19.36
C VAL A 1013 -15.47 -14.82 18.33
N ALA A 1014 -14.63 -15.79 18.67
CA ALA A 1014 -14.29 -16.92 17.80
C ALA A 1014 -13.78 -18.08 18.67
N ASP A 1015 -14.05 -19.31 18.24
CA ASP A 1015 -13.45 -20.51 18.83
C ASP A 1015 -12.00 -20.65 18.30
N VAL A 1016 -11.01 -20.19 19.08
CA VAL A 1016 -9.60 -20.17 18.64
C VAL A 1016 -8.85 -21.46 19.01
N ASN A 1017 -9.36 -22.23 19.97
CA ASN A 1017 -8.77 -23.49 20.43
C ASN A 1017 -9.46 -24.74 19.87
N ARG A 1018 -10.58 -24.56 19.17
CA ARG A 1018 -11.41 -25.61 18.54
C ARG A 1018 -12.10 -26.54 19.53
N ASP A 1019 -12.48 -26.03 20.68
CA ASP A 1019 -13.26 -26.79 21.66
C ASP A 1019 -14.78 -26.68 21.46
N ASN A 1020 -15.22 -26.00 20.39
CA ASN A 1020 -16.59 -25.62 20.06
C ASN A 1020 -17.23 -24.68 21.08
N LYS A 1021 -16.43 -23.91 21.82
CA LYS A 1021 -16.90 -22.83 22.66
C LYS A 1021 -16.33 -21.50 22.16
N PRO A 1022 -17.13 -20.44 22.20
CA PRO A 1022 -16.69 -19.13 21.71
C PRO A 1022 -15.74 -18.46 22.69
N ASP A 1023 -14.53 -18.18 22.25
CA ASP A 1023 -13.54 -17.40 23.01
C ASP A 1023 -13.66 -15.90 22.69
N ILE A 1024 -13.19 -15.06 23.63
CA ILE A 1024 -13.18 -13.61 23.45
C ILE A 1024 -11.76 -13.14 23.17
N ILE A 1025 -11.56 -12.44 22.05
CA ILE A 1025 -10.27 -11.91 21.60
C ILE A 1025 -10.33 -10.39 21.58
N VAL A 1026 -9.35 -9.74 22.23
CA VAL A 1026 -9.34 -8.29 22.46
C VAL A 1026 -7.99 -7.68 22.11
N THR A 1027 -7.97 -6.65 21.26
CA THR A 1027 -6.77 -5.86 21.01
C THR A 1027 -6.57 -4.80 22.10
N ASN A 1028 -5.35 -4.69 22.62
CA ASN A 1028 -4.98 -3.71 23.66
C ASN A 1028 -4.06 -2.66 23.04
N PHE A 1029 -4.62 -1.48 22.72
CA PHE A 1029 -3.96 -0.45 21.92
C PHE A 1029 -2.67 0.07 22.57
N SER A 1030 -2.72 0.49 23.84
CA SER A 1030 -1.52 1.00 24.53
C SER A 1030 -0.64 -0.11 25.08
N GLY A 1031 -1.19 -1.32 25.22
CA GLY A 1031 -0.46 -2.49 25.69
C GLY A 1031 0.35 -3.20 24.61
N ASN A 1032 0.21 -2.83 23.33
CA ASN A 1032 0.79 -3.52 22.18
C ASN A 1032 0.60 -5.05 22.26
N THR A 1033 -0.58 -5.47 22.69
CA THR A 1033 -0.88 -6.88 22.98
C THR A 1033 -2.29 -7.25 22.54
N ILE A 1034 -2.57 -8.54 22.52
CA ILE A 1034 -3.92 -9.09 22.44
C ILE A 1034 -4.21 -9.90 23.70
N SER A 1035 -5.43 -9.81 24.22
CA SER A 1035 -5.94 -10.63 25.30
C SER A 1035 -6.86 -11.70 24.72
N ILE A 1036 -6.67 -12.95 25.10
CA ILE A 1036 -7.56 -14.07 24.74
C ILE A 1036 -8.16 -14.64 26.02
N LEU A 1037 -9.48 -14.62 26.13
CA LEU A 1037 -10.23 -15.22 27.22
C LEU A 1037 -10.86 -16.50 26.70
N LEU A 1038 -10.28 -17.63 27.10
CA LEU A 1038 -10.78 -18.94 26.69
C LEU A 1038 -12.03 -19.32 27.47
N HIS A 1039 -13.03 -19.88 26.79
CA HIS A 1039 -14.29 -20.27 27.38
C HIS A 1039 -14.15 -21.57 28.19
N CYS A 1040 -14.74 -21.59 29.39
CA CYS A 1040 -14.92 -22.78 30.22
C CYS A 1040 -16.34 -23.34 30.09
#